data_AF-A0A349JJ46-F1
#
_entry.id   AF-A0A349JJ46-F1
#
_cell.length_a   1.000
_cell.length_b   1.000
_cell.length_c   1.000
_cell.angle_alpha   90.00
_cell.angle_beta   90.00
_cell.angle_gamma   90.00
#
_symmetry.space_group_name_H-M   'P 1'
#
loop_
_entity.id
_entity.type
_entity.pdbx_description
1 polymer ?
#
loop_
_entity_poly.entity_id
_entity_poly.type
_entity_poly.pdbx_seq_one_letter_code
_entity_poly.pdbx_strand_id
1 'polypeptide(L)'
;NQLTRFDFDTEVSVKILGHIFEQSVTDLEELNAEASGQEYNQKKGKRKTQGVFYTPAFITQYIVEVSLGGYLNRREQELRHFFRIDEVLSASNQQQKETAIKFWETYRDEVLQKTRVIDPACGSGAFLIAAFDYLMQQYERVDRELNALGCTLNDGKLLEFDRSILSNNLYGVDLLSESVEITKLSLWLKTAEPGKTLTYLDDNIKVGNSIVADSSLVERAFNWEAEFPNIFADGGFDVVIGNPPYVRQELLSPIKPYLKANYESYDGVADLYTYFYEIGLKILKPGGLLSYIVTNKWLRSGYGEPLRRFFACQGLLEQIIDFGHAPIFEDADTFPCIVAVRKPNLSPSISETESEIEQGKSEPNSSAIVCPVPREDLANINLTQYVQEHGYQISRSRFSADAWSLETPAVDELMQKIKRVGVPLKDFAGVKPLYGIKTGFNEAFLIDEATKNSLVQADPKSAEIIKPYLRGQDIKRWSPEWANLWMIFTNKDMNIENYSSVKKYLEKYRNKLEAKAGRQLWWQLQAPSNNAHLFEQTKIVWQDLAWNSKFCLDTEKLYTNDLCFIIPSNDTWILSVLNSPLIWSWLWRNTIHGKDEVLRLKNIYTEIIPIAPPTDQIRAEVEPIVSRLIEITKINQATHQDVLQWLQLTYKIEKLGQKIEDFSSLSFQEFVEEIRKRMPKTKSSDPLGVAGLKAVRETYNEYAPPIQSRKAEALRLEHRLSDLVNQAYGLTPEEIDLMWKTAPPRMPIARQI
;
A
#
# COMPACT_ATOMS: atom_id res chain seq x y z
N ASN A 1 42.05 3.93 24.75
CA ASN A 1 41.91 2.77 25.68
C ASN A 1 40.65 2.93 26.56
N GLN A 2 39.49 3.21 25.96
CA GLN A 2 38.20 3.37 26.67
C GLN A 2 37.16 2.31 26.28
N LEU A 3 37.45 1.48 25.26
CA LEU A 3 36.58 0.38 24.79
C LEU A 3 36.55 -0.84 25.73
N THR A 4 37.52 -0.96 26.64
CA THR A 4 37.61 -2.07 27.61
C THR A 4 36.70 -1.91 28.83
N ARG A 5 35.87 -0.86 28.87
CA ARG A 5 34.89 -0.61 29.95
C ARG A 5 33.47 -1.02 29.58
N PHE A 6 33.23 -1.37 28.32
CA PHE A 6 31.90 -1.76 27.87
C PHE A 6 31.67 -3.24 28.13
N ASP A 7 30.54 -3.55 28.74
CA ASP A 7 30.01 -4.92 28.82
C ASP A 7 29.31 -5.24 27.50
N PHE A 8 30.01 -5.91 26.58
CA PHE A 8 29.48 -6.17 25.24
C PHE A 8 28.28 -7.12 25.23
N ASP A 9 28.04 -7.88 26.30
CA ASP A 9 26.85 -8.72 26.45
C ASP A 9 25.57 -7.91 26.75
N THR A 10 25.70 -6.76 27.40
CA THR A 10 24.54 -5.95 27.84
C THR A 10 24.48 -4.54 27.23
N GLU A 11 25.59 -3.96 26.78
CA GLU A 11 25.71 -2.56 26.38
C GLU A 11 25.83 -2.34 24.85
N VAL A 12 26.12 -3.38 24.05
CA VAL A 12 26.23 -3.30 22.57
C VAL A 12 25.36 -4.38 21.90
N SER A 13 24.04 -4.24 22.04
CA SER A 13 23.11 -5.13 21.33
C SER A 13 23.20 -4.96 19.81
N VAL A 14 22.87 -6.00 19.03
CA VAL A 14 22.79 -5.94 17.55
C VAL A 14 21.88 -4.81 17.06
N LYS A 15 20.85 -4.46 17.84
CA LYS A 15 19.99 -3.29 17.60
C LYS A 15 20.78 -1.97 17.69
N ILE A 16 21.67 -1.85 18.67
CA ILE A 16 22.56 -0.69 18.84
C ILE A 16 23.55 -0.64 17.66
N LEU A 17 24.15 -1.76 17.25
CA LEU A 17 25.03 -1.79 16.07
C LEU A 17 24.30 -1.43 14.78
N GLY A 18 23.06 -1.90 14.59
CA GLY A 18 22.20 -1.53 13.47
C GLY A 18 21.91 -0.03 13.44
N HIS A 19 21.52 0.55 14.58
CA HIS A 19 21.28 2.00 14.66
C HIS A 19 22.56 2.83 14.52
N ILE A 20 23.68 2.39 15.11
CA ILE A 20 25.00 3.03 14.94
C ILE A 20 25.41 2.97 13.47
N PHE A 21 25.15 1.86 12.76
CA PHE A 21 25.43 1.78 11.34
C PHE A 21 24.57 2.77 10.53
N GLU A 22 23.25 2.79 10.74
CA GLU A 22 22.36 3.72 10.06
C GLU A 22 22.76 5.19 10.30
N GLN A 23 23.11 5.53 11.55
CA GLN A 23 23.56 6.86 11.91
C GLN A 23 24.94 7.16 11.30
N SER A 24 25.91 6.24 11.41
CA SER A 24 27.26 6.45 10.87
C SER A 24 27.30 6.58 9.35
N VAL A 25 26.42 5.90 8.61
CA VAL A 25 26.25 6.13 7.16
C VAL A 25 25.79 7.57 6.90
N THR A 26 24.90 8.10 7.73
CA THR A 26 24.41 9.49 7.62
C THR A 26 25.51 10.49 8.00
N ASP A 27 26.21 10.24 9.10
CA ASP A 27 27.27 11.11 9.63
C ASP A 27 28.49 11.16 8.69
N LEU A 28 28.89 10.02 8.11
CA LEU A 28 29.96 9.94 7.11
C LEU A 28 29.61 10.73 5.84
N GLU A 29 28.34 10.80 5.46
CA GLU A 29 27.91 11.59 4.32
C GLU A 29 27.92 13.08 4.60
N GLU A 30 27.46 13.48 5.78
CA GLU A 30 27.50 14.87 6.24
C GLU A 30 28.95 15.37 6.28
N LEU A 31 29.86 14.60 6.87
CA LEU A 31 31.28 14.91 6.92
C LEU A 31 31.95 14.94 5.53
N ASN A 32 31.58 14.05 4.61
CA ASN A 32 32.10 14.08 3.23
C ASN A 32 31.56 15.26 2.41
N ALA A 33 30.30 15.64 2.62
CA ALA A 33 29.70 16.81 1.98
C ALA A 33 30.35 18.11 2.49
N GLU A 34 30.61 18.20 3.80
CA GLU A 34 31.37 19.28 4.42
C GLU A 34 32.82 19.35 3.88
N ALA A 35 33.51 18.21 3.79
CA ALA A 35 34.89 18.14 3.28
C ALA A 35 35.00 18.48 1.78
N SER A 36 33.94 18.25 1.00
CA SER A 36 33.89 18.53 -0.44
C SER A 36 33.21 19.86 -0.81
N GLY A 37 32.73 20.63 0.18
CA GLY A 37 32.08 21.93 -0.02
C GLY A 37 30.73 21.86 -0.74
N GLN A 38 30.04 20.71 -0.69
CA GLN A 38 28.71 20.51 -1.28
C GLN A 38 27.62 20.59 -0.20
N GLU A 39 26.47 21.20 -0.50
CA GLU A 39 25.32 21.17 0.41
C GLU A 39 24.78 19.74 0.57
N TYR A 40 24.80 19.21 1.79
CA TYR A 40 24.19 17.93 2.11
C TYR A 40 22.66 18.01 1.98
N ASN A 41 22.10 17.30 1.00
CA ASN A 41 20.66 17.21 0.82
C ASN A 41 20.13 15.92 1.46
N GLN A 42 19.51 16.04 2.64
CA GLN A 42 18.87 14.93 3.36
C GLN A 42 17.87 14.11 2.51
N LYS A 43 17.31 14.65 1.41
CA LYS A 43 16.44 13.90 0.50
C LYS A 43 17.19 13.01 -0.50
N LYS A 44 18.52 13.12 -0.59
CA LYS A 44 19.41 12.37 -1.51
C LYS A 44 20.45 11.49 -0.81
N GLY A 45 20.45 11.39 0.53
CA GLY A 45 21.42 10.56 1.26
C GLY A 45 21.34 9.08 0.90
N LYS A 46 22.47 8.35 1.00
CA LYS A 46 22.62 6.93 0.66
C LYS A 46 21.57 6.06 1.33
N ARG A 47 21.14 6.39 2.55
CA ARG A 47 20.05 5.68 3.25
C ARG A 47 18.78 5.58 2.40
N LYS A 48 18.37 6.66 1.74
CA LYS A 48 17.17 6.71 0.87
C LYS A 48 17.44 6.27 -0.57
N THR A 49 18.65 6.45 -1.09
CA THR A 49 18.96 6.07 -2.48
C THR A 49 19.38 4.60 -2.61
N GLN A 50 19.89 3.99 -1.54
CA GLN A 50 20.29 2.58 -1.47
C GLN A 50 19.30 1.73 -0.65
N GLY A 51 18.32 2.34 0.01
CA GLY A 51 17.23 1.62 0.70
C GLY A 51 17.67 0.93 1.99
N VAL A 52 18.62 1.50 2.73
CA VAL A 52 19.20 0.90 3.95
C VAL A 52 18.28 1.20 5.15
N PHE A 53 17.53 0.19 5.58
CA PHE A 53 16.66 0.27 6.76
C PHE A 53 16.81 -0.97 7.64
N TYR A 54 17.05 -0.74 8.94
CA TYR A 54 17.11 -1.79 9.94
C TYR A 54 15.74 -2.47 10.08
N THR A 55 15.74 -3.80 10.16
CA THR A 55 14.52 -4.60 10.29
C THR A 55 14.27 -4.94 11.77
N PRO A 56 13.09 -4.62 12.34
CA PRO A 56 12.80 -4.92 13.74
C PRO A 56 12.93 -6.42 14.07
N ALA A 57 13.36 -6.73 15.31
CA ALA A 57 13.65 -8.10 15.73
C ALA A 57 12.44 -9.05 15.62
N PHE A 58 11.22 -8.57 15.90
CA PHE A 58 10.03 -9.42 15.77
C PHE A 58 9.74 -9.81 14.32
N ILE A 59 10.12 -8.98 13.34
CA ILE A 59 10.00 -9.28 11.91
C ILE A 59 11.07 -10.29 11.49
N THR A 60 12.33 -10.09 11.90
CA THR A 60 13.42 -11.02 11.54
C THR A 60 13.18 -12.40 12.14
N GLN A 61 12.76 -12.46 13.42
CA GLN A 61 12.40 -13.71 14.09
C GLN A 61 11.25 -14.43 13.38
N TYR A 62 10.18 -13.72 13.03
CA TYR A 62 9.04 -14.31 12.33
C TYR A 62 9.41 -14.84 10.95
N ILE A 63 10.17 -14.07 10.16
CA ILE A 63 10.63 -14.51 8.83
C ILE A 63 11.48 -15.77 8.94
N VAL A 64 12.42 -15.83 9.89
CA VAL A 64 13.26 -17.00 10.14
C VAL A 64 12.41 -18.20 10.59
N GLU A 65 11.44 -18.00 11.48
CA GLU A 65 10.54 -19.06 11.94
C GLU A 65 9.75 -19.67 10.76
N VAL A 66 9.15 -18.83 9.92
CA VAL A 66 8.37 -19.28 8.76
C VAL A 66 9.23 -19.97 7.70
N SER A 67 10.44 -19.45 7.46
CA SER A 67 11.31 -19.93 6.39
C SER A 67 12.21 -21.10 6.84
N LEU A 68 13.17 -20.82 7.71
CA LEU A 68 14.10 -21.81 8.25
C LEU A 68 13.37 -22.83 9.12
N GLY A 69 12.51 -22.37 10.03
CA GLY A 69 11.70 -23.28 10.83
C GLY A 69 10.76 -24.13 9.97
N GLY A 70 10.10 -23.52 8.99
CA GLY A 70 9.28 -24.24 8.01
C GLY A 70 10.06 -25.30 7.20
N TYR A 71 11.29 -24.98 6.77
CA TYR A 71 12.16 -25.92 6.08
C TYR A 71 12.61 -27.07 6.99
N LEU A 72 13.11 -26.76 8.19
CA LEU A 72 13.61 -27.75 9.15
C LEU A 72 12.49 -28.68 9.63
N ASN A 73 11.30 -28.16 9.90
CA ASN A 73 10.13 -28.96 10.27
C ASN A 73 9.76 -29.99 9.19
N ARG A 74 9.81 -29.62 7.91
CA ARG A 74 9.55 -30.57 6.81
C ARG A 74 10.62 -31.66 6.76
N ARG A 75 11.90 -31.29 6.85
CA ARG A 75 13.01 -32.26 6.88
C ARG A 75 12.94 -33.18 8.10
N GLU A 76 12.54 -32.66 9.26
CA GLU A 76 12.29 -33.45 10.46
C GLU A 76 11.17 -34.47 10.23
N GLN A 77 10.03 -34.04 9.65
CA GLN A 77 8.90 -34.92 9.33
C GLN A 77 9.28 -36.03 8.34
N GLU A 78 10.05 -35.70 7.29
CA GLU A 78 10.57 -36.68 6.33
C GLU A 78 11.43 -37.74 7.02
N LEU A 79 12.33 -37.32 7.93
CA LEU A 79 13.14 -38.26 8.72
C LEU A 79 12.30 -39.08 9.70
N ARG A 80 11.32 -38.47 10.37
CA ARG A 80 10.41 -39.19 11.29
C ARG A 80 9.68 -40.32 10.55
N HIS A 81 9.22 -40.05 9.33
CA HIS A 81 8.61 -41.05 8.47
C HIS A 81 9.61 -42.14 8.06
N PHE A 82 10.82 -41.77 7.63
CA PHE A 82 11.87 -42.71 7.24
C PHE A 82 12.26 -43.68 8.37
N PHE A 83 12.45 -43.16 9.59
CA PHE A 83 12.76 -43.96 10.78
C PHE A 83 11.54 -44.62 11.42
N ARG A 84 10.33 -44.34 10.94
CA ARG A 84 9.05 -44.84 11.47
C ARG A 84 8.88 -44.60 12.98
N ILE A 85 9.35 -43.45 13.46
CA ILE A 85 9.37 -43.10 14.89
C ILE A 85 7.99 -43.28 15.54
N ASP A 86 6.92 -42.96 14.81
CA ASP A 86 5.54 -43.04 15.32
C ASP A 86 5.01 -44.48 15.48
N GLU A 87 5.53 -45.44 14.71
CA GLU A 87 5.15 -46.87 14.79
C GLU A 87 5.98 -47.63 15.84
N VAL A 88 7.17 -47.12 16.15
CA VAL A 88 8.13 -47.77 17.05
C VAL A 88 7.66 -47.76 18.51
N LEU A 89 6.65 -46.95 18.87
CA LEU A 89 6.02 -46.89 20.20
C LEU A 89 5.45 -48.23 20.71
N SER A 90 5.35 -49.27 19.88
CA SER A 90 4.89 -50.62 20.25
C SER A 90 5.99 -51.70 20.42
N ALA A 91 7.29 -51.38 20.22
CA ALA A 91 8.41 -52.34 20.32
C ALA A 91 9.08 -52.40 21.72
N SER A 92 10.07 -53.27 21.95
CA SER A 92 10.80 -53.37 23.24
C SER A 92 11.62 -52.10 23.56
N ASN A 93 11.75 -51.72 24.83
CA ASN A 93 12.37 -50.45 25.28
C ASN A 93 13.75 -50.16 24.67
N GLN A 94 14.56 -51.18 24.37
CA GLN A 94 15.93 -50.99 23.86
C GLN A 94 15.96 -50.66 22.36
N GLN A 95 15.13 -51.31 21.55
CA GLN A 95 15.08 -51.06 20.10
C GLN A 95 14.50 -49.68 19.78
N GLN A 96 13.51 -49.22 20.57
CA GLN A 96 12.96 -47.87 20.45
C GLN A 96 14.03 -46.80 20.72
N LYS A 97 14.79 -47.01 21.79
CA LYS A 97 15.87 -46.11 22.21
C LYS A 97 16.95 -45.96 21.14
N GLU A 98 17.44 -47.08 20.58
CA GLU A 98 18.46 -47.05 19.51
C GLU A 98 17.97 -46.35 18.24
N THR A 99 16.70 -46.54 17.88
CA THR A 99 16.09 -45.88 16.71
C THR A 99 15.97 -44.37 16.92
N ALA A 100 15.53 -43.95 18.12
CA ALA A 100 15.41 -42.54 18.48
C ALA A 100 16.79 -41.83 18.49
N ILE A 101 17.84 -42.49 19.01
CA ILE A 101 19.21 -41.97 18.98
C ILE A 101 19.65 -41.74 17.52
N LYS A 102 19.51 -42.75 16.66
CA LYS A 102 19.87 -42.65 15.24
C LYS A 102 19.11 -41.53 14.53
N PHE A 103 17.83 -41.37 14.82
CA PHE A 103 17.02 -40.28 14.28
C PHE A 103 17.59 -38.91 14.64
N TRP A 104 17.88 -38.67 15.93
CA TRP A 104 18.41 -37.39 16.39
C TRP A 104 19.82 -37.10 15.90
N GLU A 105 20.69 -38.12 15.86
CA GLU A 105 22.03 -38.01 15.25
C GLU A 105 21.92 -37.69 13.75
N THR A 106 21.03 -38.35 13.03
CA THR A 106 20.80 -38.08 11.60
C THR A 106 20.22 -36.68 11.40
N TYR A 107 19.27 -36.25 12.21
CA TYR A 107 18.73 -34.88 12.13
C TYR A 107 19.82 -33.83 12.38
N ARG A 108 20.71 -34.06 13.37
CA ARG A 108 21.87 -33.18 13.62
C ARG A 108 22.81 -33.12 12.43
N ASP A 109 23.26 -34.28 11.95
CA ASP A 109 24.40 -34.39 11.04
C ASP A 109 24.00 -34.20 9.56
N GLU A 110 22.78 -34.64 9.20
CA GLU A 110 22.29 -34.60 7.81
C GLU A 110 21.31 -33.45 7.53
N VAL A 111 20.68 -32.87 8.56
CA VAL A 111 19.77 -31.73 8.40
C VAL A 111 20.37 -30.45 8.96
N LEU A 112 20.61 -30.37 10.27
CA LEU A 112 21.08 -29.13 10.90
C LEU A 112 22.45 -28.70 10.35
N GLN A 113 23.45 -29.58 10.35
CA GLN A 113 24.81 -29.24 9.88
C GLN A 113 24.89 -28.92 8.37
N LYS A 114 23.93 -29.39 7.56
CA LYS A 114 23.94 -29.25 6.10
C LYS A 114 23.02 -28.15 5.56
N THR A 115 22.11 -27.62 6.39
CA THR A 115 21.18 -26.56 5.97
C THR A 115 21.93 -25.26 5.68
N ARG A 116 21.78 -24.69 4.48
CA ARG A 116 22.42 -23.45 4.06
C ARG A 116 21.40 -22.30 3.99
N VAL A 117 21.60 -21.28 4.80
CA VAL A 117 20.73 -20.10 4.93
C VAL A 117 21.46 -18.86 4.43
N ILE A 118 20.84 -18.09 3.55
CA ILE A 118 21.45 -16.87 3.00
C ILE A 118 20.55 -15.64 3.12
N ASP A 119 21.19 -14.50 3.41
CA ASP A 119 20.64 -13.16 3.15
C ASP A 119 21.43 -12.47 2.02
N PRO A 120 20.84 -12.28 0.82
CA PRO A 120 21.54 -11.71 -0.34
C PRO A 120 21.64 -10.18 -0.32
N ALA A 121 21.14 -9.51 0.72
CA ALA A 121 21.32 -8.08 0.99
C ALA A 121 21.44 -7.86 2.50
N CYS A 122 22.48 -8.45 3.10
CA CYS A 122 22.50 -8.74 4.53
C CYS A 122 22.60 -7.52 5.46
N GLY A 123 23.00 -6.35 4.95
CA GLY A 123 23.09 -5.12 5.74
C GLY A 123 23.93 -5.31 7.00
N SER A 124 23.33 -5.09 8.17
CA SER A 124 23.99 -5.28 9.47
C SER A 124 23.96 -6.73 10.00
N GLY A 125 23.38 -7.68 9.25
CA GLY A 125 23.33 -9.10 9.61
C GLY A 125 22.16 -9.50 10.50
N ALA A 126 21.14 -8.65 10.66
CA ALA A 126 20.03 -8.89 11.60
C ALA A 126 19.27 -10.22 11.35
N PHE A 127 19.07 -10.59 10.07
CA PHE A 127 18.47 -11.86 9.69
C PHE A 127 19.37 -13.06 9.99
N LEU A 128 20.68 -12.93 9.75
CA LEU A 128 21.65 -14.00 10.02
C LEU A 128 21.80 -14.24 11.53
N ILE A 129 21.70 -13.19 12.34
CA ILE A 129 21.65 -13.32 13.82
C ILE A 129 20.38 -14.04 14.26
N ALA A 130 19.22 -13.69 13.70
CA ALA A 130 17.98 -14.39 14.02
C ALA A 130 18.02 -15.87 13.58
N ALA A 131 18.62 -16.16 12.42
CA ALA A 131 18.84 -17.53 11.94
C ALA A 131 19.82 -18.30 12.83
N PHE A 132 20.89 -17.66 13.31
CA PHE A 132 21.81 -18.21 14.29
C PHE A 132 21.07 -18.63 15.56
N ASP A 133 20.27 -17.73 16.14
CA ASP A 133 19.50 -17.99 17.36
C ASP A 133 18.54 -19.16 17.17
N TYR A 134 17.87 -19.24 16.01
CA TYR A 134 16.96 -20.34 15.69
C TYR A 134 17.70 -21.68 15.57
N LEU A 135 18.82 -21.72 14.84
CA LEU A 135 19.63 -22.94 14.69
C LEU A 135 20.19 -23.39 16.04
N MET A 136 20.68 -22.47 16.86
CA MET A 136 21.20 -22.79 18.19
C MET A 136 20.12 -23.48 19.04
N GLN A 137 18.90 -22.93 19.08
CA GLN A 137 17.78 -23.54 19.78
C GLN A 137 17.47 -24.97 19.27
N GLN A 138 17.63 -25.22 17.97
CA GLN A 138 17.47 -26.58 17.43
C GLN A 138 18.61 -27.52 17.85
N TYR A 139 19.86 -27.06 17.86
CA TYR A 139 20.98 -27.87 18.37
C TYR A 139 20.82 -28.19 19.86
N GLU A 140 20.45 -27.22 20.69
CA GLU A 140 20.15 -27.43 22.11
C GLU A 140 18.98 -28.39 22.32
N ARG A 141 17.95 -28.32 21.47
CA ARG A 141 16.84 -29.29 21.49
C ARG A 141 17.36 -30.70 21.20
N VAL A 142 18.18 -30.89 20.18
CA VAL A 142 18.75 -32.21 19.85
C VAL A 142 19.63 -32.74 20.99
N ASP A 143 20.49 -31.89 21.56
CA ASP A 143 21.34 -32.27 22.68
C ASP A 143 20.52 -32.71 23.90
N ARG A 144 19.46 -31.95 24.24
CA ARG A 144 18.53 -32.31 25.33
C ARG A 144 17.88 -33.68 25.11
N GLU A 145 17.42 -33.96 23.89
CA GLU A 145 16.76 -35.23 23.54
C GLU A 145 17.74 -36.41 23.56
N LEU A 146 18.96 -36.23 23.05
CA LEU A 146 20.01 -37.26 23.12
C LEU A 146 20.43 -37.56 24.57
N ASN A 147 20.60 -36.52 25.40
CA ASN A 147 20.90 -36.66 26.82
C ASN A 147 19.77 -37.39 27.57
N ALA A 148 18.51 -37.10 27.26
CA ALA A 148 17.36 -37.82 27.82
C ALA A 148 17.35 -39.31 27.43
N LEU A 149 17.89 -39.65 26.26
CA LEU A 149 18.13 -41.02 25.81
C LEU A 149 19.42 -41.63 26.40
N GLY A 150 20.07 -40.99 27.38
CA GLY A 150 21.27 -41.52 28.04
C GLY A 150 22.51 -41.57 27.13
N CYS A 151 22.50 -40.82 26.02
CA CYS A 151 23.70 -40.49 25.27
C CYS A 151 24.33 -39.26 25.93
N THR A 152 25.16 -39.48 26.95
CA THR A 152 25.99 -38.40 27.48
C THR A 152 27.10 -38.13 26.46
N LEU A 153 27.06 -36.98 25.79
CA LEU A 153 28.22 -36.52 25.03
C LEU A 153 29.37 -36.33 26.03
N ASN A 154 30.43 -37.13 25.90
CA ASN A 154 31.60 -37.09 26.77
C ASN A 154 32.18 -35.66 26.88
N ASP A 155 32.50 -35.24 28.10
CA ASP A 155 33.34 -34.09 28.47
C ASP A 155 32.90 -32.68 28.02
N GLY A 156 31.71 -32.22 28.43
CA GLY A 156 31.44 -30.77 28.58
C GLY A 156 31.57 -29.93 27.30
N LYS A 157 31.55 -30.55 26.12
CA LYS A 157 31.58 -29.85 24.82
C LYS A 157 30.18 -29.49 24.35
N LEU A 158 29.61 -28.48 24.99
CA LEU A 158 28.76 -27.49 24.31
C LEU A 158 29.55 -26.71 23.21
N LEU A 159 30.81 -27.07 22.95
CA LEU A 159 31.89 -26.12 22.66
C LEU A 159 32.18 -25.80 21.18
N GLU A 160 31.43 -26.30 20.18
CA GLU A 160 31.67 -25.91 18.77
C GLU A 160 30.42 -25.73 17.88
N PHE A 161 29.19 -25.78 18.42
CA PHE A 161 27.99 -25.54 17.59
C PHE A 161 28.00 -24.15 16.97
N ASP A 162 28.43 -23.13 17.72
CA ASP A 162 28.63 -21.76 17.22
C ASP A 162 29.47 -21.73 15.94
N ARG A 163 30.65 -22.34 15.99
CA ARG A 163 31.59 -22.39 14.86
C ARG A 163 31.00 -23.14 13.67
N SER A 164 30.31 -24.25 13.93
CA SER A 164 29.62 -25.00 12.88
C SER A 164 28.53 -24.15 12.22
N ILE A 165 27.69 -23.47 13.00
CA ILE A 165 26.63 -22.61 12.49
C ILE A 165 27.22 -21.48 11.64
N LEU A 166 28.23 -20.79 12.17
CA LEU A 166 28.87 -19.69 11.48
C LEU A 166 29.55 -20.12 10.16
N SER A 167 30.25 -21.26 10.15
CA SER A 167 31.03 -21.69 8.99
C SER A 167 30.21 -22.45 7.95
N ASN A 168 29.21 -23.22 8.39
CA ASN A 168 28.49 -24.14 7.53
C ASN A 168 27.08 -23.64 7.21
N ASN A 169 26.41 -22.90 8.09
CA ASN A 169 24.98 -22.63 7.91
C ASN A 169 24.68 -21.24 7.35
N LEU A 170 25.42 -20.22 7.76
CA LEU A 170 25.07 -18.82 7.50
C LEU A 170 25.89 -18.22 6.37
N TYR A 171 25.21 -17.55 5.44
CA TYR A 171 25.80 -16.88 4.29
C TYR A 171 25.18 -15.50 4.09
N GLY A 172 25.94 -14.55 3.59
CA GLY A 172 25.49 -13.17 3.40
C GLY A 172 26.18 -12.51 2.23
N VAL A 173 25.44 -11.68 1.48
CA VAL A 173 26.01 -10.81 0.45
C VAL A 173 25.49 -9.40 0.68
N ASP A 174 26.36 -8.40 0.57
CA ASP A 174 25.95 -7.00 0.54
C ASP A 174 26.79 -6.19 -0.45
N LEU A 175 26.17 -5.16 -1.04
CA LEU A 175 26.86 -4.28 -1.98
C LEU A 175 27.92 -3.43 -1.27
N LEU A 176 27.68 -3.03 -0.01
CA LEU A 176 28.57 -2.20 0.78
C LEU A 176 29.54 -3.06 1.59
N SER A 177 30.82 -2.70 1.52
CA SER A 177 31.90 -3.38 2.23
C SER A 177 31.75 -3.24 3.75
N GLU A 178 31.27 -2.09 4.17
CA GLU A 178 31.04 -1.70 5.56
C GLU A 178 29.91 -2.54 6.18
N SER A 179 28.83 -2.78 5.43
CA SER A 179 27.74 -3.69 5.83
C SER A 179 28.26 -5.11 6.08
N VAL A 180 29.10 -5.62 5.16
CA VAL A 180 29.72 -6.94 5.28
C VAL A 180 30.56 -7.05 6.55
N GLU A 181 31.41 -6.06 6.84
CA GLU A 181 32.24 -6.08 8.05
C GLU A 181 31.41 -5.96 9.33
N ILE A 182 30.32 -5.18 9.31
CA ILE A 182 29.39 -5.08 10.46
C ILE A 182 28.62 -6.37 10.66
N THR A 183 28.24 -7.06 9.59
CA THR A 183 27.63 -8.38 9.68
C THR A 183 28.59 -9.38 10.34
N LYS A 184 29.85 -9.42 9.89
CA LYS A 184 30.89 -10.28 10.48
C LYS A 184 31.12 -9.97 11.96
N LEU A 185 31.27 -8.69 12.30
CA LEU A 185 31.40 -8.24 13.69
C LEU A 185 30.20 -8.67 14.54
N SER A 186 28.99 -8.49 14.04
CA SER A 186 27.76 -8.84 14.77
C SER A 186 27.70 -10.34 15.07
N LEU A 187 28.08 -11.18 14.09
CA LEU A 187 28.15 -12.63 14.27
C LEU A 187 29.27 -13.04 15.24
N TRP A 188 30.45 -12.42 15.16
CA TRP A 188 31.55 -12.69 16.08
C TRP A 188 31.23 -12.30 17.51
N LEU A 189 30.59 -11.14 17.73
CA LEU A 189 30.17 -10.72 19.07
C LEU A 189 29.16 -11.70 19.66
N LYS A 190 28.28 -12.26 18.82
CA LYS A 190 27.28 -13.25 19.25
C LYS A 190 27.91 -14.58 19.73
N THR A 191 29.08 -14.94 19.21
CA THR A 191 29.78 -16.21 19.53
C THR A 191 31.11 -16.00 20.24
N ALA A 192 31.37 -14.80 20.77
CA ALA A 192 32.66 -14.47 21.35
C ALA A 192 32.83 -15.18 22.70
N GLU A 193 33.91 -15.95 22.84
CA GLU A 193 34.29 -16.55 24.11
C GLU A 193 35.74 -16.16 24.48
N PRO A 194 36.03 -15.84 25.75
CA PRO A 194 37.37 -15.53 26.21
C PRO A 194 38.38 -16.65 25.87
N GLY A 195 39.45 -16.29 25.16
CA GLY A 195 40.55 -17.21 24.83
C GLY A 195 40.31 -18.12 23.62
N LYS A 196 39.17 -18.01 22.92
CA LYS A 196 38.92 -18.69 21.64
C LYS A 196 39.21 -17.79 20.44
N THR A 197 39.69 -18.40 19.35
CA THR A 197 39.84 -17.71 18.06
C THR A 197 38.49 -17.48 17.38
N LEU A 198 38.34 -16.32 16.74
CA LEU A 198 37.18 -16.01 15.91
C LEU A 198 37.16 -16.88 14.66
N THR A 199 35.97 -17.22 14.20
CA THR A 199 35.73 -18.00 12.97
C THR A 199 36.07 -17.17 11.74
N TYR A 200 36.66 -17.78 10.71
CA TYR A 200 36.85 -17.13 9.42
C TYR A 200 35.52 -17.05 8.66
N LEU A 201 35.10 -15.85 8.26
CA LEU A 201 33.78 -15.60 7.67
C LEU A 201 33.82 -15.06 6.23
N ASP A 202 35.00 -14.80 5.65
CA ASP A 202 35.09 -14.16 4.33
C ASP A 202 34.56 -15.05 3.20
N ASP A 203 34.59 -16.38 3.38
CA ASP A 203 34.00 -17.33 2.43
C ASP A 203 32.46 -17.35 2.47
N ASN A 204 31.87 -16.90 3.58
CA ASN A 204 30.45 -16.95 3.87
C ASN A 204 29.76 -15.59 3.66
N ILE A 205 30.42 -14.51 4.10
CA ILE A 205 29.90 -13.14 4.08
C ILE A 205 30.72 -12.31 3.09
N LYS A 206 30.14 -12.04 1.92
CA LYS A 206 30.85 -11.51 0.75
C LYS A 206 30.35 -10.13 0.31
N VAL A 207 31.25 -9.35 -0.27
CA VAL A 207 30.92 -8.05 -0.90
C VAL A 207 30.52 -8.29 -2.35
N GLY A 208 29.35 -7.81 -2.78
CA GLY A 208 28.88 -8.04 -4.14
C GLY A 208 27.53 -7.40 -4.49
N ASN A 209 27.34 -7.17 -5.79
CA ASN A 209 26.07 -6.79 -6.39
C ASN A 209 25.27 -8.05 -6.73
N SER A 210 24.37 -8.43 -5.83
CA SER A 210 23.48 -9.59 -5.95
C SER A 210 22.62 -9.67 -7.22
N ILE A 211 22.47 -8.56 -7.96
CA ILE A 211 21.58 -8.43 -9.13
C ILE A 211 22.34 -8.47 -10.46
N VAL A 212 23.61 -8.03 -10.51
CA VAL A 212 24.34 -7.92 -11.77
C VAL A 212 25.62 -8.75 -11.70
N ALA A 213 25.73 -9.75 -12.57
CA ALA A 213 26.90 -10.62 -12.67
C ALA A 213 27.94 -10.13 -13.71
N ASP A 214 27.62 -9.09 -14.49
CA ASP A 214 28.49 -8.52 -15.51
C ASP A 214 29.38 -7.40 -14.93
N SER A 215 30.67 -7.69 -14.77
CA SER A 215 31.68 -6.77 -14.24
C SER A 215 32.00 -5.59 -15.16
N SER A 216 31.59 -5.64 -16.43
CA SER A 216 31.71 -4.50 -17.34
C SER A 216 30.64 -3.43 -17.09
N LEU A 217 29.55 -3.78 -16.41
CA LEU A 217 28.43 -2.88 -16.11
C LEU A 217 28.50 -2.31 -14.70
N VAL A 218 28.95 -3.11 -13.72
CA VAL A 218 29.10 -2.68 -12.32
C VAL A 218 30.40 -3.21 -11.73
N GLU A 219 31.08 -2.39 -10.93
CA GLU A 219 32.40 -2.72 -10.36
C GLU A 219 32.38 -3.97 -9.47
N ARG A 220 31.34 -4.13 -8.66
CA ARG A 220 31.17 -5.23 -7.70
C ARG A 220 30.24 -6.32 -8.23
N ALA A 221 30.29 -6.62 -9.52
CA ALA A 221 29.42 -7.64 -10.09
C ALA A 221 29.58 -8.99 -9.37
N PHE A 222 28.47 -9.69 -9.12
CA PHE A 222 28.47 -10.92 -8.32
C PHE A 222 27.92 -12.10 -9.13
N ASN A 223 28.77 -13.08 -9.41
CA ASN A 223 28.37 -14.33 -10.02
C ASN A 223 28.18 -15.39 -8.93
N TRP A 224 26.93 -15.74 -8.66
CA TRP A 224 26.54 -16.64 -7.58
C TRP A 224 27.25 -18.01 -7.62
N GLU A 225 27.34 -18.63 -8.80
CA GLU A 225 27.96 -19.95 -8.97
C GLU A 225 29.48 -19.90 -8.79
N ALA A 226 30.12 -18.83 -9.28
CA ALA A 226 31.56 -18.64 -9.13
C ALA A 226 31.96 -18.31 -7.69
N GLU A 227 31.12 -17.56 -6.98
CA GLU A 227 31.39 -17.12 -5.62
C GLU A 227 31.04 -18.19 -4.56
N PHE A 228 30.05 -19.04 -4.81
CA PHE A 228 29.67 -20.12 -3.89
C PHE A 228 29.70 -21.52 -4.56
N PRO A 229 30.84 -21.95 -5.12
CA PRO A 229 30.90 -23.14 -5.96
C PRO A 229 30.43 -24.42 -5.24
N ASN A 230 30.78 -24.58 -3.96
CA ASN A 230 30.37 -25.75 -3.17
C ASN A 230 28.86 -25.77 -2.90
N ILE A 231 28.23 -24.60 -2.76
CA ILE A 231 26.79 -24.50 -2.52
C ILE A 231 26.03 -24.86 -3.80
N PHE A 232 26.48 -24.36 -4.94
CA PHE A 232 25.85 -24.65 -6.23
C PHE A 232 26.14 -26.07 -6.73
N ALA A 233 27.28 -26.67 -6.35
CA ALA A 233 27.52 -28.10 -6.53
C ALA A 233 26.49 -28.96 -5.78
N ASP A 234 26.02 -28.49 -4.63
CA ASP A 234 24.94 -29.11 -3.84
C ASP A 234 23.53 -28.63 -4.24
N GLY A 235 23.41 -27.91 -5.36
CA GLY A 235 22.14 -27.49 -5.96
C GLY A 235 21.60 -26.13 -5.51
N GLY A 236 22.33 -25.37 -4.68
CA GLY A 236 21.95 -24.03 -4.21
C GLY A 236 21.78 -23.92 -2.70
N PHE A 237 21.06 -22.91 -2.24
CA PHE A 237 20.75 -22.69 -0.82
C PHE A 237 19.45 -23.39 -0.40
N ASP A 238 19.31 -23.73 0.87
CA ASP A 238 18.08 -24.34 1.41
C ASP A 238 17.05 -23.27 1.80
N VAL A 239 17.53 -22.13 2.31
CA VAL A 239 16.69 -21.04 2.81
C VAL A 239 17.26 -19.69 2.37
N VAL A 240 16.39 -18.81 1.89
CA VAL A 240 16.71 -17.41 1.58
C VAL A 240 15.84 -16.51 2.44
N ILE A 241 16.45 -15.58 3.17
CA ILE A 241 15.77 -14.62 4.05
C ILE A 241 16.29 -13.21 3.79
N GLY A 242 15.56 -12.18 4.19
CA GLY A 242 16.09 -10.81 4.12
C GLY A 242 15.04 -9.71 4.00
N ASN A 243 15.57 -8.49 3.93
CA ASN A 243 14.85 -7.27 3.57
C ASN A 243 15.58 -6.62 2.38
N PRO A 244 15.24 -7.00 1.13
CA PRO A 244 15.89 -6.45 -0.05
C PRO A 244 15.74 -4.92 -0.15
N PRO A 245 16.67 -4.20 -0.79
CA PRO A 245 16.65 -2.74 -0.86
C PRO A 245 15.50 -2.19 -1.71
N TYR A 246 14.85 -1.11 -1.23
CA TYR A 246 13.75 -0.43 -1.93
C TYR A 246 14.32 0.75 -2.74
N VAL A 247 14.63 0.51 -4.01
CA VAL A 247 15.30 1.46 -4.90
C VAL A 247 14.43 1.73 -6.12
N ARG A 248 14.06 3.00 -6.28
CA ARG A 248 13.17 3.44 -7.36
C ARG A 248 13.82 3.30 -8.73
N GLN A 249 12.99 2.97 -9.71
CA GLN A 249 13.35 2.70 -11.10
C GLN A 249 14.21 3.77 -11.79
N GLU A 250 14.12 5.05 -11.38
CA GLU A 250 14.94 6.13 -11.95
C GLU A 250 16.44 5.89 -11.71
N LEU A 251 16.79 5.34 -10.55
CA LEU A 251 18.17 5.04 -10.15
C LEU A 251 18.71 3.78 -10.83
N LEU A 252 17.84 2.93 -11.38
CA LEU A 252 18.21 1.68 -12.06
C LEU A 252 18.50 1.88 -13.55
N SER A 253 18.35 3.11 -14.07
CA SER A 253 18.45 3.41 -15.50
C SER A 253 19.68 2.82 -16.21
N PRO A 254 20.91 2.87 -15.64
CA PRO A 254 22.10 2.31 -16.31
C PRO A 254 22.06 0.79 -16.52
N ILE A 255 21.40 0.04 -15.63
CA ILE A 255 21.37 -1.43 -15.64
C ILE A 255 20.10 -2.01 -16.28
N LYS A 256 19.11 -1.17 -16.65
CA LYS A 256 17.86 -1.63 -17.27
C LYS A 256 18.04 -2.55 -18.49
N PRO A 257 18.99 -2.34 -19.41
CA PRO A 257 19.21 -3.26 -20.53
C PRO A 257 19.61 -4.66 -20.05
N TYR A 258 20.47 -4.75 -19.03
CA TYR A 258 20.86 -6.00 -18.41
C TYR A 258 19.68 -6.66 -17.70
N LEU A 259 18.90 -5.89 -16.92
CA LEU A 259 17.72 -6.40 -16.22
C LEU A 259 16.72 -7.00 -17.21
N LYS A 260 16.44 -6.30 -18.31
CA LYS A 260 15.54 -6.77 -19.38
C LYS A 260 15.99 -8.07 -20.03
N ALA A 261 17.30 -8.28 -20.15
CA ALA A 261 17.85 -9.46 -20.81
C ALA A 261 17.93 -10.70 -19.89
N ASN A 262 18.04 -10.50 -18.57
CA ASN A 262 18.36 -11.57 -17.62
C ASN A 262 17.24 -11.91 -16.63
N TYR A 263 16.18 -11.09 -16.57
CA TYR A 263 15.08 -11.24 -15.60
C TYR A 263 13.72 -11.42 -16.27
N GLU A 264 13.03 -12.50 -15.91
CA GLU A 264 11.64 -12.76 -16.32
C GLU A 264 10.67 -11.78 -15.64
N SER A 265 11.01 -11.33 -14.43
CA SER A 265 10.25 -10.36 -13.64
C SER A 265 10.45 -8.90 -14.07
N TYR A 266 11.15 -8.64 -15.20
CA TYR A 266 11.48 -7.29 -15.63
C TYR A 266 10.25 -6.44 -16.00
N ASP A 267 10.20 -5.25 -15.40
CA ASP A 267 9.38 -4.13 -15.84
C ASP A 267 10.18 -2.83 -15.74
N GLY A 268 10.00 -1.93 -16.71
CA GLY A 268 10.76 -0.68 -16.82
C GLY A 268 10.55 0.30 -15.66
N VAL A 269 9.49 0.13 -14.86
CA VAL A 269 9.20 0.95 -13.67
C VAL A 269 9.18 0.15 -12.36
N ALA A 270 9.64 -1.12 -12.39
CA ALA A 270 9.76 -1.93 -11.18
C ALA A 270 10.82 -1.39 -10.21
N ASP A 271 10.58 -1.63 -8.92
CA ASP A 271 11.54 -1.38 -7.84
C ASP A 271 12.56 -2.54 -7.75
N LEU A 272 13.76 -2.27 -7.22
CA LEU A 272 14.89 -3.21 -7.22
C LEU A 272 14.59 -4.53 -6.51
N TYR A 273 13.81 -4.52 -5.43
CA TYR A 273 13.45 -5.75 -4.70
C TYR A 273 12.74 -6.80 -5.58
N THR A 274 12.12 -6.39 -6.70
CA THR A 274 11.46 -7.28 -7.66
C THR A 274 12.46 -8.32 -8.20
N TYR A 275 13.67 -7.88 -8.50
CA TYR A 275 14.73 -8.72 -9.05
C TYR A 275 15.38 -9.59 -7.97
N PHE A 276 15.36 -9.16 -6.70
CA PHE A 276 15.80 -9.98 -5.58
C PHE A 276 14.89 -11.19 -5.36
N TYR A 277 13.58 -11.08 -5.56
CA TYR A 277 12.71 -12.25 -5.51
C TYR A 277 13.08 -13.31 -6.55
N GLU A 278 13.33 -12.88 -7.78
CA GLU A 278 13.72 -13.79 -8.86
C GLU A 278 15.06 -14.45 -8.58
N ILE A 279 16.09 -13.69 -8.18
CA ILE A 279 17.39 -14.27 -7.79
C ILE A 279 17.24 -15.20 -6.59
N GLY A 280 16.54 -14.77 -5.55
CA GLY A 280 16.34 -15.57 -4.35
C GLY A 280 15.72 -16.93 -4.66
N LEU A 281 14.75 -17.00 -5.58
CA LEU A 281 14.17 -18.27 -6.01
C LEU A 281 15.12 -19.08 -6.94
N LYS A 282 15.89 -18.40 -7.80
CA LYS A 282 16.88 -19.05 -8.67
C LYS A 282 18.00 -19.73 -7.88
N ILE A 283 18.51 -19.10 -6.83
CA ILE A 283 19.62 -19.64 -6.01
C ILE A 283 19.20 -20.71 -4.99
N LEU A 284 17.90 -20.94 -4.80
CA LEU A 284 17.39 -22.01 -3.93
C LEU A 284 17.51 -23.41 -4.58
N LYS A 285 17.73 -24.43 -3.75
CA LYS A 285 17.50 -25.83 -4.10
C LYS A 285 15.99 -26.08 -4.34
N PRO A 286 15.61 -27.09 -5.15
CA PRO A 286 14.24 -27.59 -5.18
C PRO A 286 13.75 -27.91 -3.75
N GLY A 287 12.55 -27.45 -3.38
CA GLY A 287 12.00 -27.59 -2.04
C GLY A 287 12.46 -26.54 -1.02
N GLY A 288 13.47 -25.74 -1.35
CA GLY A 288 13.97 -24.64 -0.54
C GLY A 288 12.96 -23.49 -0.37
N LEU A 289 13.13 -22.65 0.65
CA LEU A 289 12.15 -21.65 1.05
C LEU A 289 12.75 -20.23 1.08
N LEU A 290 12.09 -19.30 0.41
CA LEU A 290 12.40 -17.87 0.40
C LEU A 290 11.39 -17.11 1.24
N SER A 291 11.83 -16.20 2.10
CA SER A 291 10.93 -15.25 2.77
C SER A 291 11.55 -13.86 2.87
N TYR A 292 10.85 -12.87 2.32
CA TYR A 292 11.26 -11.46 2.36
C TYR A 292 10.19 -10.55 2.92
N ILE A 293 10.62 -9.45 3.54
CA ILE A 293 9.78 -8.27 3.76
C ILE A 293 10.04 -7.21 2.68
N VAL A 294 9.00 -6.83 1.94
CA VAL A 294 9.05 -5.80 0.89
C VAL A 294 7.77 -4.95 0.92
N THR A 295 7.62 -3.98 0.01
CA THR A 295 6.34 -3.27 -0.13
C THR A 295 5.28 -4.11 -0.83
N ASN A 296 4.01 -4.04 -0.41
CA ASN A 296 2.88 -4.79 -0.97
C ASN A 296 2.40 -4.28 -2.35
N LYS A 297 2.99 -3.19 -2.87
CA LYS A 297 2.51 -2.49 -4.08
C LYS A 297 2.52 -3.39 -5.31
N TRP A 298 3.50 -4.29 -5.42
CA TRP A 298 3.65 -5.19 -6.58
C TRP A 298 2.52 -6.23 -6.66
N LEU A 299 1.79 -6.49 -5.56
CA LEU A 299 0.65 -7.41 -5.56
C LEU A 299 -0.46 -6.95 -6.51
N ARG A 300 -0.66 -5.64 -6.66
CA ARG A 300 -1.76 -5.07 -7.46
C ARG A 300 -1.31 -4.16 -8.60
N SER A 301 -0.11 -3.61 -8.54
CA SER A 301 0.39 -2.67 -9.55
C SER A 301 0.70 -3.36 -10.88
N GLY A 302 0.55 -2.63 -11.99
CA GLY A 302 0.84 -3.16 -13.33
C GLY A 302 2.27 -3.66 -13.50
N TYR A 303 3.26 -2.93 -12.96
CA TYR A 303 4.68 -3.33 -13.04
C TYR A 303 4.98 -4.66 -12.35
N GLY A 304 4.12 -5.10 -11.41
CA GLY A 304 4.31 -6.35 -10.69
C GLY A 304 3.81 -7.57 -11.45
N GLU A 305 3.16 -7.39 -12.62
CA GLU A 305 2.62 -8.49 -13.43
C GLU A 305 3.70 -9.52 -13.80
N PRO A 306 4.89 -9.15 -14.33
CA PRO A 306 5.93 -10.12 -14.65
C PRO A 306 6.41 -10.91 -13.42
N LEU A 307 6.53 -10.27 -12.25
CA LEU A 307 6.88 -10.94 -11.00
C LEU A 307 5.79 -11.92 -10.53
N ARG A 308 4.52 -11.51 -10.59
CA ARG A 308 3.39 -12.39 -10.23
C ARG A 308 3.32 -13.61 -11.16
N ARG A 309 3.54 -13.41 -12.46
CA ARG A 309 3.65 -14.48 -13.45
C ARG A 309 4.82 -15.42 -13.15
N PHE A 310 5.99 -14.87 -12.83
CA PHE A 310 7.16 -15.64 -12.43
C PHE A 310 6.85 -16.54 -11.23
N PHE A 311 6.22 -16.00 -10.17
CA PHE A 311 5.80 -16.81 -9.03
C PHE A 311 4.77 -17.88 -9.39
N ALA A 312 3.78 -17.56 -10.21
CA ALA A 312 2.78 -18.53 -10.65
C ALA A 312 3.40 -19.72 -11.42
N CYS A 313 4.53 -19.50 -12.09
CA CYS A 313 5.21 -20.53 -12.89
C CYS A 313 6.32 -21.27 -12.11
N GLN A 314 7.07 -20.57 -11.27
CA GLN A 314 8.31 -21.09 -10.67
C GLN A 314 8.28 -21.19 -9.14
N GLY A 315 7.20 -20.73 -8.49
CA GLY A 315 7.09 -20.68 -7.03
C GLY A 315 5.82 -21.36 -6.50
N LEU A 316 5.90 -21.85 -5.27
CA LEU A 316 4.77 -22.29 -4.46
C LEU A 316 4.60 -21.28 -3.33
N LEU A 317 3.64 -20.36 -3.47
CA LEU A 317 3.37 -19.37 -2.44
C LEU A 317 2.83 -20.06 -1.18
N GLU A 318 3.54 -19.91 -0.06
CA GLU A 318 3.17 -20.49 1.23
C GLU A 318 2.41 -19.48 2.09
N GLN A 319 2.85 -18.20 2.09
CA GLN A 319 2.28 -17.20 2.99
C GLN A 319 2.43 -15.76 2.48
N ILE A 320 1.42 -14.92 2.74
CA ILE A 320 1.48 -13.45 2.63
C ILE A 320 0.95 -12.82 3.92
N ILE A 321 1.79 -12.03 4.60
CA ILE A 321 1.38 -11.21 5.73
C ILE A 321 1.42 -9.75 5.29
N ASP A 322 0.29 -9.07 5.29
CA ASP A 322 0.17 -7.69 4.82
C ASP A 322 -0.03 -6.75 6.00
N PHE A 323 0.92 -5.83 6.22
CA PHE A 323 0.83 -4.86 7.31
C PHE A 323 0.12 -3.56 6.89
N GLY A 324 -0.37 -3.49 5.65
CA GLY A 324 -1.03 -2.28 5.13
C GLY A 324 -0.13 -1.06 5.30
N HIS A 325 -0.62 -0.02 5.98
CA HIS A 325 0.11 1.22 6.25
C HIS A 325 0.72 1.26 7.68
N ALA A 326 0.92 0.11 8.32
CA ALA A 326 1.49 0.05 9.66
C ALA A 326 2.96 0.55 9.66
N PRO A 327 3.36 1.35 10.66
CA PRO A 327 4.70 1.95 10.71
C PRO A 327 5.75 0.94 11.21
N ILE A 328 6.03 -0.10 10.42
CA ILE A 328 7.07 -1.10 10.73
C ILE A 328 8.47 -0.45 10.75
N PHE A 329 8.68 0.53 9.86
CA PHE A 329 9.92 1.27 9.73
C PHE A 329 9.64 2.74 10.09
N GLU A 330 10.14 3.21 11.24
CA GLU A 330 9.82 4.54 11.80
C GLU A 330 10.13 5.70 10.83
N ASP A 331 11.20 5.55 10.04
CA ASP A 331 11.70 6.57 9.12
C ASP A 331 11.23 6.43 7.65
N ALA A 332 10.34 5.45 7.38
CA ALA A 332 9.92 5.14 6.00
C ALA A 332 8.40 5.00 5.86
N ASP A 333 7.81 5.84 5.01
CA ASP A 333 6.40 5.78 4.62
C ASP A 333 6.20 4.67 3.56
N THR A 334 6.11 3.42 4.04
CA THR A 334 6.02 2.22 3.20
C THR A 334 4.77 1.40 3.52
N PHE A 335 4.48 0.41 2.66
CA PHE A 335 3.37 -0.53 2.85
C PHE A 335 3.92 -1.95 2.95
N PRO A 336 4.50 -2.35 4.09
CA PRO A 336 5.26 -3.59 4.18
C PRO A 336 4.37 -4.83 4.11
N CYS A 337 4.89 -5.88 3.49
CA CYS A 337 4.34 -7.23 3.54
C CYS A 337 5.47 -8.28 3.60
N ILE A 338 5.24 -9.38 4.31
CA ILE A 338 6.10 -10.57 4.30
C ILE A 338 5.52 -11.56 3.31
N VAL A 339 6.39 -12.14 2.47
CA VAL A 339 5.99 -13.13 1.47
C VAL A 339 6.93 -14.31 1.54
N ALA A 340 6.37 -15.50 1.82
CA ALA A 340 7.08 -16.76 1.86
C ALA A 340 6.73 -17.61 0.64
N VAL A 341 7.75 -18.02 -0.12
CA VAL A 341 7.63 -18.79 -1.36
C VAL A 341 8.56 -19.99 -1.28
N ARG A 342 8.04 -21.17 -1.60
CA ARG A 342 8.84 -22.39 -1.74
C ARG A 342 9.17 -22.66 -3.20
N LYS A 343 10.39 -23.11 -3.49
CA LYS A 343 10.76 -23.60 -4.81
C LYS A 343 10.14 -24.98 -5.02
N PRO A 344 9.39 -25.23 -6.13
CA PRO A 344 8.85 -26.55 -6.43
C PRO A 344 9.94 -27.63 -6.46
N ASN A 345 9.58 -28.87 -6.11
CA ASN A 345 10.46 -30.02 -6.35
C ASN A 345 10.47 -30.34 -7.85
N LEU A 346 11.66 -30.50 -8.44
CA LEU A 346 11.79 -31.04 -9.80
C LEU A 346 11.53 -32.54 -9.75
N SER A 347 10.38 -33.02 -10.20
CA SER A 347 10.15 -34.46 -10.42
C SER A 347 10.85 -34.89 -11.73
N PRO A 348 11.77 -35.88 -11.74
CA PRO A 348 12.22 -36.51 -12.97
C PRO A 348 11.28 -37.68 -13.38
N SER A 349 10.91 -37.72 -14.67
CA SER A 349 10.05 -38.71 -15.39
C SER A 349 8.54 -38.61 -15.09
N ILE A 350 7.64 -38.55 -16.09
CA ILE A 350 7.41 -39.52 -17.17
C ILE A 350 7.23 -38.83 -18.53
N SER A 351 7.67 -39.50 -19.59
CA SER A 351 7.43 -39.18 -20.99
C SER A 351 5.95 -38.99 -21.29
N GLU A 352 5.52 -37.77 -21.63
CA GLU A 352 4.17 -37.55 -22.17
C GLU A 352 4.27 -36.71 -23.44
N THR A 353 3.65 -37.29 -24.47
CA THR A 353 3.31 -36.71 -25.76
C THR A 353 2.76 -35.29 -25.63
N GLU A 354 3.00 -34.47 -26.66
CA GLU A 354 2.71 -33.03 -26.79
C GLU A 354 1.24 -32.59 -26.63
N SER A 355 0.35 -33.40 -26.03
CA SER A 355 -1.06 -33.10 -25.82
C SER A 355 -1.45 -32.74 -24.37
N GLU A 356 -0.52 -32.73 -23.40
CA GLU A 356 -0.84 -32.41 -21.99
C GLU A 356 -0.03 -31.23 -21.40
N ILE A 357 0.44 -30.30 -22.25
CA ILE A 357 0.88 -28.96 -21.78
C ILE A 357 -0.37 -28.09 -21.59
N GLU A 358 -1.25 -28.47 -20.65
CA GLU A 358 -2.23 -27.58 -20.06
C GLU A 358 -1.78 -27.26 -18.62
N GLN A 359 -1.27 -26.04 -18.47
CA GLN A 359 -1.22 -25.21 -17.26
C GLN A 359 -1.05 -25.93 -15.89
N GLY A 360 0.15 -25.79 -15.31
CA GLY A 360 0.29 -25.50 -13.87
C GLY A 360 -0.34 -26.48 -12.88
N LYS A 361 -0.06 -27.79 -12.98
CA LYS A 361 -0.35 -28.74 -11.89
C LYS A 361 0.66 -28.60 -10.75
N SER A 362 0.62 -27.47 -10.05
CA SER A 362 0.88 -27.44 -8.60
C SER A 362 -0.13 -28.35 -7.92
N GLU A 363 0.25 -29.02 -6.83
CA GLU A 363 -0.62 -29.89 -6.02
C GLU A 363 -2.08 -29.35 -5.96
N PRO A 364 -3.07 -30.05 -6.54
CA PRO A 364 -4.38 -29.49 -6.90
C PRO A 364 -5.25 -28.99 -5.72
N ASN A 365 -4.80 -29.16 -4.48
CA ASN A 365 -5.46 -28.69 -3.26
C ASN A 365 -4.56 -27.82 -2.37
N SER A 366 -3.47 -27.27 -2.90
CA SER A 366 -2.55 -26.48 -2.08
C SER A 366 -3.05 -25.03 -1.89
N SER A 367 -3.01 -24.58 -0.64
CA SER A 367 -3.40 -23.22 -0.23
C SER A 367 -2.19 -22.42 0.24
N ALA A 368 -2.30 -21.10 0.20
CA ALA A 368 -1.40 -20.18 0.89
C ALA A 368 -2.15 -19.53 2.06
N ILE A 369 -1.42 -19.20 3.12
CA ILE A 369 -1.97 -18.44 4.25
C ILE A 369 -1.88 -16.96 3.91
N VAL A 370 -2.98 -16.23 4.07
CA VAL A 370 -3.00 -14.77 3.99
C VAL A 370 -3.46 -14.19 5.32
N CYS A 371 -2.75 -13.18 5.82
CA CYS A 371 -3.10 -12.49 7.05
C CYS A 371 -2.85 -10.98 6.93
N PRO A 372 -3.91 -10.17 6.79
CA PRO A 372 -3.83 -8.73 6.97
C PRO A 372 -3.66 -8.41 8.45
N VAL A 373 -2.64 -7.61 8.79
CA VAL A 373 -2.34 -7.16 10.15
C VAL A 373 -2.74 -5.69 10.31
N PRO A 374 -3.72 -5.36 11.17
CA PRO A 374 -4.15 -4.00 11.40
C PRO A 374 -3.04 -3.13 12.00
N ARG A 375 -2.94 -1.89 11.53
CA ARG A 375 -1.96 -0.90 12.03
C ARG A 375 -2.08 -0.68 13.54
N GLU A 376 -3.29 -0.66 14.06
CA GLU A 376 -3.57 -0.30 15.46
C GLU A 376 -3.17 -1.40 16.45
N ASP A 377 -3.14 -2.65 15.98
CA ASP A 377 -2.87 -3.83 16.81
C ASP A 377 -1.37 -4.18 16.86
N LEU A 378 -0.57 -3.69 15.91
CA LEU A 378 0.83 -4.06 15.72
C LEU A 378 1.67 -3.99 17.01
N ALA A 379 1.45 -3.00 17.85
CA ALA A 379 2.24 -2.80 19.08
C ALA A 379 1.97 -3.87 20.17
N ASN A 380 0.85 -4.58 20.08
CA ASN A 380 0.36 -5.48 21.13
C ASN A 380 0.27 -6.95 20.67
N ILE A 381 0.71 -7.27 19.45
CA ILE A 381 0.60 -8.63 18.90
C ILE A 381 1.91 -9.40 19.01
N ASN A 382 1.80 -10.68 19.36
CA ASN A 382 2.78 -11.67 18.94
C ASN A 382 2.42 -12.09 17.51
N LEU A 383 3.29 -11.79 16.54
CA LEU A 383 2.98 -11.97 15.12
C LEU A 383 2.68 -13.43 14.77
N THR A 384 3.43 -14.39 15.32
CA THR A 384 3.20 -15.83 15.10
C THR A 384 1.82 -16.26 15.57
N GLN A 385 1.46 -15.90 16.81
CA GLN A 385 0.14 -16.21 17.37
C GLN A 385 -0.98 -15.52 16.57
N TYR A 386 -0.81 -14.25 16.23
CA TYR A 386 -1.80 -13.49 15.48
C TYR A 386 -2.09 -14.13 14.11
N VAL A 387 -1.05 -14.54 13.40
CA VAL A 387 -1.21 -15.19 12.09
C VAL A 387 -1.87 -16.56 12.21
N GLN A 388 -1.65 -17.29 13.31
CA GLN A 388 -2.36 -18.55 13.57
C GLN A 388 -3.85 -18.33 13.86
N GLU A 389 -4.21 -17.25 14.57
CA GLU A 389 -5.58 -16.94 14.97
C GLU A 389 -6.40 -16.25 13.86
N HIS A 390 -5.76 -15.40 13.06
CA HIS A 390 -6.42 -14.52 12.09
C HIS A 390 -6.05 -14.80 10.63
N GLY A 391 -5.02 -15.63 10.38
CA GLY A 391 -4.66 -16.05 9.03
C GLY A 391 -5.73 -16.98 8.44
N TYR A 392 -5.99 -16.82 7.15
CA TYR A 392 -6.96 -17.65 6.44
C TYR A 392 -6.36 -18.21 5.15
N GLN A 393 -6.89 -19.35 4.71
CA GLN A 393 -6.39 -20.05 3.55
C GLN A 393 -7.00 -19.49 2.25
N ILE A 394 -6.14 -19.29 1.26
CA ILE A 394 -6.51 -18.93 -0.10
C ILE A 394 -5.98 -20.00 -1.05
N SER A 395 -6.81 -20.44 -2.00
CA SER A 395 -6.37 -21.34 -3.08
C SER A 395 -5.21 -20.72 -3.85
N ARG A 396 -4.14 -21.49 -4.10
CA ARG A 396 -2.99 -20.98 -4.87
C ARG A 396 -3.36 -20.57 -6.29
N SER A 397 -4.44 -21.10 -6.85
CA SER A 397 -4.97 -20.70 -8.16
C SER A 397 -5.38 -19.21 -8.24
N ARG A 398 -5.58 -18.54 -7.10
CA ARG A 398 -5.82 -17.08 -7.05
C ARG A 398 -4.58 -16.26 -7.40
N PHE A 399 -3.39 -16.83 -7.21
CA PHE A 399 -2.12 -16.14 -7.42
C PHE A 399 -1.62 -16.36 -8.85
N SER A 400 -2.27 -15.70 -9.81
CA SER A 400 -1.93 -15.71 -11.25
C SER A 400 -1.06 -14.51 -11.64
N ALA A 401 -0.88 -14.22 -12.93
CA ALA A 401 -0.27 -12.97 -13.39
C ALA A 401 -1.11 -11.71 -13.05
N ASP A 402 -2.42 -11.88 -12.84
CA ASP A 402 -3.34 -10.78 -12.53
C ASP A 402 -3.06 -10.19 -11.13
N ALA A 403 -3.65 -9.02 -10.85
CA ALA A 403 -3.54 -8.40 -9.54
C ALA A 403 -4.10 -9.31 -8.43
N TRP A 404 -3.32 -9.52 -7.37
CA TRP A 404 -3.70 -10.39 -6.25
C TRP A 404 -4.63 -9.70 -5.27
N SER A 405 -5.75 -10.35 -4.99
CA SER A 405 -6.70 -9.99 -3.95
C SER A 405 -6.34 -10.72 -2.66
N LEU A 406 -6.04 -9.97 -1.61
CA LEU A 406 -5.84 -10.47 -0.24
C LEU A 406 -7.15 -10.40 0.57
N GLU A 407 -8.31 -10.59 -0.07
CA GLU A 407 -9.59 -10.67 0.62
C GLU A 407 -9.91 -12.13 0.97
N THR A 408 -10.73 -12.32 2.00
CA THR A 408 -11.22 -13.66 2.35
C THR A 408 -11.98 -14.29 1.16
N PRO A 409 -12.01 -15.62 1.04
CA PRO A 409 -12.69 -16.28 -0.08
C PRO A 409 -14.13 -15.80 -0.31
N ALA A 410 -14.91 -15.66 0.76
CA ALA A 410 -16.29 -15.20 0.69
C ALA A 410 -16.41 -13.76 0.16
N VAL A 411 -15.52 -12.85 0.58
CA VAL A 411 -15.54 -11.46 0.10
C VAL A 411 -15.07 -11.38 -1.36
N ASP A 412 -14.06 -12.16 -1.74
CA ASP A 412 -13.59 -12.23 -3.12
C ASP A 412 -14.69 -12.77 -4.05
N GLU A 413 -15.40 -13.82 -3.65
CA GLU A 413 -16.56 -14.35 -4.39
C GLU A 413 -17.66 -13.31 -4.57
N LEU A 414 -17.95 -12.52 -3.52
CA LEU A 414 -18.88 -11.41 -3.59
C LEU A 414 -18.41 -10.34 -4.60
N MET A 415 -17.13 -9.96 -4.57
CA MET A 415 -16.56 -9.02 -5.55
C MET A 415 -16.64 -9.59 -6.97
N GLN A 416 -16.32 -10.86 -7.17
CA GLN A 416 -16.44 -11.52 -8.47
C GLN A 416 -17.90 -11.58 -8.96
N LYS A 417 -18.86 -11.80 -8.06
CA LYS A 417 -20.30 -11.72 -8.40
C LYS A 417 -20.67 -10.31 -8.85
N ILE A 418 -20.30 -9.28 -8.09
CA ILE A 418 -20.53 -7.87 -8.43
C ILE A 418 -19.95 -7.55 -9.82
N LYS A 419 -18.73 -8.00 -10.10
CA LYS A 419 -18.06 -7.84 -11.40
C LYS A 419 -18.78 -8.57 -12.54
N ARG A 420 -19.28 -9.79 -12.30
CA ARG A 420 -19.97 -10.61 -13.31
C ARG A 420 -21.34 -10.05 -13.68
N VAL A 421 -22.08 -9.52 -12.70
CA VAL A 421 -23.43 -8.97 -12.91
C VAL A 421 -23.37 -7.59 -13.56
N GLY A 422 -22.38 -6.77 -13.20
CA GLY A 422 -22.27 -5.41 -13.71
C GLY A 422 -21.60 -5.29 -15.08
N VAL A 423 -22.01 -4.26 -15.82
CA VAL A 423 -21.33 -3.79 -17.02
C VAL A 423 -20.36 -2.67 -16.63
N PRO A 424 -19.10 -2.64 -17.11
CA PRO A 424 -18.17 -1.56 -16.77
C PRO A 424 -18.78 -0.17 -17.05
N LEU A 425 -18.58 0.79 -16.15
CA LEU A 425 -19.18 2.13 -16.21
C LEU A 425 -19.03 2.80 -17.58
N LYS A 426 -17.84 2.70 -18.19
CA LYS A 426 -17.59 3.29 -19.52
C LYS A 426 -18.50 2.70 -20.61
N ASP A 427 -18.81 1.41 -20.50
CA ASP A 427 -19.56 0.65 -21.50
C ASP A 427 -21.06 0.83 -21.22
N PHE A 428 -21.46 0.82 -19.94
CA PHE A 428 -22.83 1.10 -19.51
C PHE A 428 -23.27 2.53 -19.86
N ALA A 429 -22.41 3.52 -19.64
CA ALA A 429 -22.69 4.91 -19.98
C ALA A 429 -22.49 5.23 -21.47
N GLY A 430 -21.85 4.34 -22.23
CA GLY A 430 -21.46 4.58 -23.63
C GLY A 430 -20.36 5.65 -23.83
N VAL A 431 -19.78 6.16 -22.75
CA VAL A 431 -18.74 7.20 -22.75
C VAL A 431 -17.75 6.97 -21.62
N LYS A 432 -16.47 7.23 -21.87
CA LYS A 432 -15.43 7.14 -20.84
C LYS A 432 -15.47 8.36 -19.91
N PRO A 433 -15.24 8.18 -18.61
CA PRO A 433 -14.82 9.25 -17.70
C PRO A 433 -13.73 10.15 -18.31
N LEU A 434 -13.82 11.45 -18.04
CA LEU A 434 -12.91 12.47 -18.54
C LEU A 434 -12.27 13.17 -17.35
N TYR A 435 -10.97 13.39 -17.41
CA TYR A 435 -10.29 14.25 -16.44
C TYR A 435 -10.65 15.73 -16.69
N GLY A 436 -10.67 16.54 -15.63
CA GLY A 436 -10.95 17.97 -15.73
C GLY A 436 -9.83 18.79 -16.39
N ILE A 437 -10.00 20.10 -16.46
CA ILE A 437 -9.12 20.97 -17.23
C ILE A 437 -7.83 21.27 -16.47
N LYS A 438 -6.69 20.95 -17.10
CA LYS A 438 -5.36 21.29 -16.56
C LYS A 438 -5.00 22.73 -16.90
N THR A 439 -4.91 23.57 -15.88
CA THR A 439 -4.64 25.01 -16.04
C THR A 439 -3.16 25.34 -16.23
N GLY A 440 -2.25 24.56 -15.63
CA GLY A 440 -0.81 24.86 -15.56
C GLY A 440 -0.45 25.98 -14.56
N PHE A 441 -1.30 26.99 -14.40
CA PHE A 441 -1.11 28.07 -13.44
C PHE A 441 -2.45 28.63 -12.94
N ASN A 442 -2.93 28.11 -11.80
CA ASN A 442 -4.25 28.38 -11.26
C ASN A 442 -4.53 29.88 -11.06
N GLU A 443 -3.57 30.65 -10.55
CA GLU A 443 -3.73 32.06 -10.19
C GLU A 443 -4.04 32.97 -11.39
N ALA A 444 -3.72 32.54 -12.61
CA ALA A 444 -4.02 33.29 -13.83
C ALA A 444 -5.35 32.88 -14.48
N PHE A 445 -5.83 31.66 -14.24
CA PHE A 445 -7.00 31.14 -14.95
C PHE A 445 -8.22 30.95 -14.06
N LEU A 446 -8.07 30.90 -12.75
CA LEU A 446 -9.16 30.76 -11.79
C LEU A 446 -9.40 32.10 -11.10
N ILE A 447 -10.58 32.67 -11.29
CA ILE A 447 -10.91 34.03 -10.86
C ILE A 447 -12.18 34.06 -10.01
N ASP A 448 -12.30 35.08 -9.18
CA ASP A 448 -13.51 35.36 -8.42
C ASP A 448 -14.57 36.09 -9.26
N GLU A 449 -15.77 36.19 -8.72
CA GLU A 449 -16.91 36.85 -9.38
C GLU A 449 -16.64 38.33 -9.66
N ALA A 450 -15.96 39.04 -8.76
CA ALA A 450 -15.63 40.46 -8.93
C ALA A 450 -14.70 40.69 -10.13
N THR A 451 -13.66 39.86 -10.27
CA THR A 451 -12.74 39.89 -11.41
C THR A 451 -13.48 39.54 -12.69
N LYS A 452 -14.30 38.47 -12.69
CA LYS A 452 -15.12 38.10 -13.84
C LYS A 452 -16.02 39.26 -14.29
N ASN A 453 -16.70 39.93 -13.35
CA ASN A 453 -17.60 41.04 -13.68
C ASN A 453 -16.83 42.24 -14.24
N SER A 454 -15.65 42.56 -13.70
CA SER A 454 -14.77 43.60 -14.23
C SER A 454 -14.30 43.31 -15.67
N LEU A 455 -13.90 42.06 -15.96
CA LEU A 455 -13.44 41.67 -17.29
C LEU A 455 -14.56 41.71 -18.33
N VAL A 456 -15.75 41.21 -17.98
CA VAL A 456 -16.92 41.21 -18.87
C VAL A 456 -17.46 42.62 -19.07
N GLN A 457 -17.42 43.48 -18.06
CA GLN A 457 -17.80 44.88 -18.21
C GLN A 457 -16.86 45.64 -19.17
N ALA A 458 -15.56 45.35 -19.12
CA ALA A 458 -14.58 45.96 -20.00
C ALA A 458 -14.63 45.43 -21.44
N ASP A 459 -14.97 44.16 -21.62
CA ASP A 459 -15.12 43.51 -22.92
C ASP A 459 -16.22 42.42 -22.82
N PRO A 460 -17.47 42.72 -23.22
CA PRO A 460 -18.60 41.81 -23.08
C PRO A 460 -18.41 40.45 -23.74
N LYS A 461 -17.58 40.37 -24.79
CA LYS A 461 -17.30 39.12 -25.50
C LYS A 461 -16.54 38.12 -24.62
N SER A 462 -15.82 38.60 -23.59
CA SER A 462 -15.11 37.76 -22.63
C SER A 462 -16.02 36.79 -21.87
N ALA A 463 -17.33 37.07 -21.80
CA ALA A 463 -18.31 36.15 -21.20
C ALA A 463 -18.37 34.79 -21.94
N GLU A 464 -18.02 34.73 -23.23
CA GLU A 464 -18.01 33.48 -24.02
C GLU A 464 -16.97 32.47 -23.50
N ILE A 465 -15.85 32.97 -22.98
CA ILE A 465 -14.69 32.17 -22.56
C ILE A 465 -14.52 32.11 -21.04
N ILE A 466 -15.30 32.85 -20.26
CA ILE A 466 -15.28 32.77 -18.80
C ILE A 466 -16.40 31.82 -18.35
N LYS A 467 -16.01 30.64 -17.86
CA LYS A 467 -16.90 29.53 -17.53
C LYS A 467 -17.04 29.38 -16.00
N PRO A 468 -18.21 28.98 -15.48
CA PRO A 468 -18.35 28.73 -14.05
C PRO A 468 -17.49 27.52 -13.65
N TYR A 469 -16.87 27.57 -12.47
CA TYR A 469 -15.83 26.63 -12.05
C TYR A 469 -16.08 26.02 -10.66
N LEU A 470 -15.90 24.72 -10.57
CA LEU A 470 -15.90 23.92 -9.34
C LEU A 470 -14.48 23.48 -8.98
N ARG A 471 -14.07 23.81 -7.75
CA ARG A 471 -12.92 23.17 -7.10
C ARG A 471 -13.31 21.78 -6.62
N GLY A 472 -12.32 20.95 -6.29
CA GLY A 472 -12.57 19.65 -5.68
C GLY A 472 -13.48 19.74 -4.46
N GLN A 473 -13.19 20.63 -3.51
CA GLN A 473 -14.00 20.82 -2.30
C GLN A 473 -15.46 21.23 -2.53
N ASP A 474 -15.78 21.77 -3.71
CA ASP A 474 -17.13 22.22 -4.10
C ASP A 474 -17.97 21.02 -4.61
N ILE A 475 -17.35 19.88 -4.91
CA ILE A 475 -18.03 18.63 -5.29
C ILE A 475 -18.51 17.94 -4.00
N LYS A 476 -19.83 17.93 -3.81
CA LYS A 476 -20.51 17.24 -2.70
C LYS A 476 -21.25 16.00 -3.23
N ARG A 477 -21.87 15.25 -2.32
CA ARG A 477 -22.75 14.13 -2.67
C ARG A 477 -24.05 14.68 -3.27
N TRP A 478 -24.60 14.01 -4.30
CA TRP A 478 -25.84 14.33 -5.01
C TRP A 478 -25.82 15.62 -5.86
N SER A 479 -25.45 16.77 -5.29
CA SER A 479 -25.38 18.06 -5.99
C SER A 479 -24.09 18.81 -5.65
N PRO A 480 -23.42 19.46 -6.62
CA PRO A 480 -22.29 20.35 -6.33
C PRO A 480 -22.74 21.60 -5.56
N GLU A 481 -21.80 22.24 -4.87
CA GLU A 481 -21.98 23.51 -4.16
C GLU A 481 -21.07 24.58 -4.80
N TRP A 482 -21.59 25.31 -5.78
CA TRP A 482 -20.79 26.29 -6.52
C TRP A 482 -20.49 27.55 -5.69
N ALA A 483 -19.21 27.89 -5.58
CA ALA A 483 -18.73 29.01 -4.78
C ALA A 483 -18.58 30.33 -5.57
N ASN A 484 -19.35 30.52 -6.64
CA ASN A 484 -19.25 31.67 -7.56
C ASN A 484 -17.84 31.92 -8.10
N LEU A 485 -17.08 30.84 -8.32
CA LEU A 485 -15.77 30.89 -8.95
C LEU A 485 -15.86 30.63 -10.45
N TRP A 486 -14.89 31.18 -11.18
CA TRP A 486 -14.89 31.19 -12.63
C TRP A 486 -13.53 30.77 -13.19
N MET A 487 -13.54 30.17 -14.38
CA MET A 487 -12.37 29.78 -15.14
C MET A 487 -12.30 30.58 -16.44
N ILE A 488 -11.16 31.19 -16.72
CA ILE A 488 -10.83 31.71 -18.05
C ILE A 488 -10.44 30.51 -18.92
N PHE A 489 -11.33 30.09 -19.81
CA PHE A 489 -11.16 28.95 -20.68
C PHE A 489 -10.62 29.35 -22.05
N THR A 490 -9.31 29.17 -22.26
CA THR A 490 -8.62 29.44 -23.53
C THR A 490 -8.08 28.16 -24.16
N ASN A 491 -8.33 27.97 -25.45
CA ASN A 491 -7.87 26.79 -26.20
C ASN A 491 -7.14 27.17 -27.50
N LYS A 492 -6.69 26.14 -28.24
CA LYS A 492 -5.94 26.30 -29.50
C LYS A 492 -6.76 26.88 -30.66
N ASP A 493 -8.08 26.75 -30.61
CA ASP A 493 -9.00 27.14 -31.69
C ASP A 493 -9.49 28.60 -31.51
N MET A 494 -9.07 29.26 -30.44
CA MET A 494 -9.40 30.65 -30.12
C MET A 494 -8.31 31.62 -30.58
N ASN A 495 -8.71 32.86 -30.85
CA ASN A 495 -7.78 33.98 -31.03
C ASN A 495 -7.93 34.95 -29.85
N ILE A 496 -6.89 35.05 -29.00
CA ILE A 496 -6.91 35.89 -27.79
C ILE A 496 -7.08 37.38 -28.10
N GLU A 497 -6.75 37.83 -29.31
CA GLU A 497 -6.96 39.22 -29.74
C GLU A 497 -8.45 39.61 -29.79
N ASN A 498 -9.34 38.62 -29.88
CA ASN A 498 -10.79 38.84 -29.82
C ASN A 498 -11.30 39.13 -28.40
N TYR A 499 -10.45 38.98 -27.37
CA TYR A 499 -10.81 39.06 -25.95
C TYR A 499 -9.82 39.99 -25.23
N SER A 500 -9.93 41.28 -25.54
CA SER A 500 -8.95 42.31 -25.17
C SER A 500 -8.76 42.48 -23.65
N SER A 501 -9.86 42.41 -22.87
CA SER A 501 -9.78 42.54 -21.41
C SER A 501 -9.11 41.33 -20.77
N VAL A 502 -9.44 40.12 -21.23
CA VAL A 502 -8.84 38.85 -20.77
C VAL A 502 -7.36 38.80 -21.15
N LYS A 503 -6.99 39.19 -22.38
CA LYS A 503 -5.59 39.30 -22.80
C LYS A 503 -4.79 40.18 -21.85
N LYS A 504 -5.27 41.41 -21.62
CA LYS A 504 -4.63 42.39 -20.72
C LYS A 504 -4.55 41.87 -19.28
N TYR A 505 -5.52 41.08 -18.84
CA TYR A 505 -5.47 40.43 -17.53
C TYR A 505 -4.39 39.36 -17.47
N LEU A 506 -4.34 38.44 -18.44
CA LEU A 506 -3.35 37.37 -18.49
C LEU A 506 -1.92 37.90 -18.69
N GLU A 507 -1.75 39.05 -19.37
CA GLU A 507 -0.45 39.72 -19.54
C GLU A 507 0.25 40.03 -18.21
N LYS A 508 -0.50 40.25 -17.12
CA LYS A 508 0.05 40.43 -15.76
C LYS A 508 0.85 39.20 -15.28
N TYR A 509 0.54 38.04 -15.83
CA TYR A 509 1.15 36.75 -15.49
C TYR A 509 2.06 36.20 -16.60
N ARG A 510 2.30 36.97 -17.67
CA ARG A 510 2.96 36.51 -18.90
C ARG A 510 4.24 35.71 -18.67
N ASN A 511 5.18 36.24 -17.87
CA ASN A 511 6.46 35.58 -17.61
C ASN A 511 6.28 34.19 -16.99
N LYS A 512 5.33 34.04 -16.05
CA LYS A 512 5.03 32.74 -15.39
C LYS A 512 4.32 31.78 -16.34
N LEU A 513 3.45 32.32 -17.18
CA LEU A 513 2.70 31.56 -18.16
C LEU A 513 3.61 31.03 -19.29
N GLU A 514 4.49 31.87 -19.85
CA GLU A 514 5.48 31.48 -20.85
C GLU A 514 6.40 30.35 -20.33
N ALA A 515 6.88 30.45 -19.09
CA ALA A 515 7.70 29.42 -18.46
C ALA A 515 6.98 28.06 -18.31
N LYS A 516 5.64 28.05 -18.30
CA LYS A 516 4.81 26.86 -18.14
C LYS A 516 4.08 26.44 -19.41
N ALA A 517 4.16 27.20 -20.51
CA ALA A 517 3.35 26.96 -21.70
C ALA A 517 3.72 25.66 -22.43
N GLY A 518 4.97 25.19 -22.26
CA GLY A 518 5.47 24.01 -22.96
C GLY A 518 5.41 24.22 -24.48
N ARG A 519 4.55 23.47 -25.17
CA ARG A 519 4.35 23.56 -26.63
C ARG A 519 3.20 24.48 -27.05
N GLN A 520 2.46 25.04 -26.10
CA GLN A 520 1.29 25.88 -26.37
C GLN A 520 1.66 27.37 -26.34
N LEU A 521 0.73 28.21 -26.78
CA LEU A 521 0.87 29.65 -26.56
C LEU A 521 0.69 29.97 -25.07
N TRP A 522 1.38 30.97 -24.56
CA TRP A 522 1.42 31.29 -23.12
C TRP A 522 0.05 31.57 -22.51
N TRP A 523 -0.91 32.05 -23.31
CA TRP A 523 -2.27 32.34 -22.87
C TRP A 523 -3.22 31.14 -23.00
N GLN A 524 -2.77 29.99 -23.48
CA GLN A 524 -3.56 28.76 -23.65
C GLN A 524 -3.46 27.84 -22.43
N LEU A 525 -4.53 27.11 -22.14
CA LEU A 525 -4.55 26.08 -21.10
C LEU A 525 -3.80 24.82 -21.56
N GLN A 526 -2.91 24.31 -20.70
CA GLN A 526 -1.96 23.20 -20.95
C GLN A 526 -2.57 21.92 -21.56
N ALA A 527 -3.89 21.72 -21.48
CA ALA A 527 -4.58 20.74 -22.28
C ALA A 527 -6.02 21.19 -22.59
N PRO A 528 -6.32 21.64 -23.83
CA PRO A 528 -7.70 21.62 -24.28
C PRO A 528 -8.07 20.16 -24.52
N SER A 529 -9.03 19.62 -23.76
CA SER A 529 -9.66 18.39 -24.21
C SER A 529 -10.45 18.76 -25.47
N ASN A 530 -10.29 18.01 -26.57
CA ASN A 530 -11.24 18.06 -27.71
C ASN A 530 -12.70 17.83 -27.24
N ASN A 531 -12.85 17.43 -25.98
CA ASN A 531 -14.04 17.11 -25.23
C ASN A 531 -14.56 18.27 -24.35
N ALA A 532 -14.06 19.50 -24.51
CA ALA A 532 -14.52 20.64 -23.71
C ALA A 532 -16.05 20.86 -23.80
N HIS A 533 -16.63 20.61 -24.96
CA HIS A 533 -18.08 20.64 -25.18
C HIS A 533 -18.87 19.66 -24.29
N LEU A 534 -18.23 18.60 -23.78
CA LEU A 534 -18.84 17.65 -22.86
C LEU A 534 -19.01 18.22 -21.44
N PHE A 535 -18.27 19.27 -21.06
CA PHE A 535 -18.51 20.00 -19.81
C PHE A 535 -19.77 20.87 -19.88
N GLU A 536 -20.28 21.16 -21.08
CA GLU A 536 -21.50 21.94 -21.27
C GLU A 536 -22.78 21.07 -21.22
N GLN A 537 -22.61 19.74 -21.09
CA GLN A 537 -23.70 18.78 -20.94
C GLN A 537 -24.02 18.53 -19.46
N THR A 538 -25.22 18.00 -19.20
CA THR A 538 -25.53 17.37 -17.91
C THR A 538 -24.58 16.20 -17.68
N LYS A 539 -23.98 16.15 -16.50
CA LYS A 539 -22.88 15.22 -16.23
C LYS A 539 -22.79 14.85 -14.76
N ILE A 540 -22.27 13.65 -14.48
CA ILE A 540 -21.89 13.25 -13.13
C ILE A 540 -20.44 13.66 -12.89
N VAL A 541 -20.14 14.19 -11.71
CA VAL A 541 -18.83 14.76 -11.34
C VAL A 541 -18.33 14.17 -10.02
N TRP A 542 -17.03 13.90 -9.92
CA TRP A 542 -16.36 13.43 -8.69
C TRP A 542 -14.90 13.90 -8.59
N GLN A 543 -14.30 13.72 -7.40
CA GLN A 543 -12.90 14.06 -7.10
C GLN A 543 -11.99 12.84 -7.24
N ASP A 544 -10.72 13.04 -7.62
CA ASP A 544 -9.70 11.98 -7.58
C ASP A 544 -9.48 11.49 -6.14
N LEU A 545 -9.23 12.42 -5.22
CA LEU A 545 -8.97 12.12 -3.81
C LEU A 545 -10.30 12.01 -3.05
N ALA A 546 -10.71 10.79 -2.71
CA ALA A 546 -11.99 10.53 -2.07
C ALA A 546 -11.82 9.88 -0.69
N TRP A 547 -12.28 10.57 0.35
CA TRP A 547 -12.44 10.01 1.71
C TRP A 547 -13.80 9.34 1.91
N ASN A 548 -14.79 9.72 1.12
CA ASN A 548 -16.14 9.18 1.14
C ASN A 548 -16.76 9.29 -0.26
N SER A 549 -17.88 8.60 -0.47
CA SER A 549 -18.57 8.65 -1.74
C SER A 549 -19.20 10.03 -1.97
N LYS A 550 -18.69 10.75 -2.97
CA LYS A 550 -19.09 12.11 -3.36
C LYS A 550 -19.21 12.21 -4.88
N PHE A 551 -20.27 11.61 -5.40
CA PHE A 551 -20.67 11.79 -6.79
C PHE A 551 -21.89 12.70 -6.82
N CYS A 552 -21.87 13.71 -7.69
CA CYS A 552 -23.01 14.60 -7.90
C CYS A 552 -23.41 14.73 -9.36
N LEU A 553 -24.66 15.12 -9.57
CA LEU A 553 -25.16 15.52 -10.88
C LEU A 553 -24.99 17.03 -11.06
N ASP A 554 -24.23 17.41 -12.07
CA ASP A 554 -24.15 18.78 -12.54
C ASP A 554 -25.13 19.01 -13.70
N THR A 555 -26.01 19.98 -13.51
CA THR A 555 -26.98 20.47 -14.50
C THR A 555 -26.71 21.92 -14.92
N GLU A 556 -25.65 22.54 -14.38
CA GLU A 556 -25.35 23.96 -14.46
C GLU A 556 -24.08 24.25 -15.31
N LYS A 557 -23.60 23.25 -16.06
CA LYS A 557 -22.48 23.38 -17.02
C LYS A 557 -21.18 23.83 -16.37
N LEU A 558 -20.92 23.33 -15.16
CA LEU A 558 -19.78 23.70 -14.34
C LEU A 558 -18.50 23.01 -14.86
N TYR A 559 -17.42 23.78 -14.97
CA TYR A 559 -16.08 23.29 -15.33
C TYR A 559 -15.31 22.90 -14.08
N THR A 560 -14.33 22.02 -14.20
CA THR A 560 -13.48 21.60 -13.07
C THR A 560 -12.04 21.35 -13.50
N ASN A 561 -11.13 21.12 -12.54
CA ASN A 561 -9.69 20.94 -12.77
C ASN A 561 -9.27 19.47 -12.91
N ASP A 562 -8.00 19.23 -13.22
CA ASP A 562 -7.42 17.90 -13.47
C ASP A 562 -7.32 16.97 -12.24
N LEU A 563 -7.78 17.41 -11.06
CA LEU A 563 -7.99 16.58 -9.88
C LEU A 563 -9.45 16.14 -9.70
N CYS A 564 -10.29 16.43 -10.68
CA CYS A 564 -11.69 16.03 -10.73
C CYS A 564 -11.99 15.34 -12.07
N PHE A 565 -13.07 14.57 -12.09
CA PHE A 565 -13.48 13.79 -13.23
C PHE A 565 -14.97 13.98 -13.52
N ILE A 566 -15.33 13.82 -14.78
CA ILE A 566 -16.72 13.90 -15.23
C ILE A 566 -17.08 12.68 -16.08
N ILE A 567 -18.36 12.33 -16.11
CA ILE A 567 -18.94 11.46 -17.13
C ILE A 567 -20.24 12.12 -17.65
N PRO A 568 -20.33 12.45 -18.96
CA PRO A 568 -21.52 13.05 -19.56
C PRO A 568 -22.71 12.09 -19.56
N SER A 569 -23.45 12.07 -18.46
CA SER A 569 -24.64 11.25 -18.26
C SER A 569 -25.59 11.94 -17.30
N ASN A 570 -26.89 11.81 -17.57
CA ASN A 570 -27.98 12.20 -16.69
C ASN A 570 -28.71 10.99 -16.09
N ASP A 571 -28.17 9.77 -16.25
CA ASP A 571 -28.80 8.56 -15.73
C ASP A 571 -28.74 8.54 -14.19
N THR A 572 -29.91 8.70 -13.57
CA THR A 572 -30.09 8.66 -12.12
C THR A 572 -29.67 7.31 -11.52
N TRP A 573 -29.76 6.22 -12.29
CA TRP A 573 -29.29 4.91 -11.86
C TRP A 573 -27.77 4.88 -11.67
N ILE A 574 -27.00 5.44 -12.61
CA ILE A 574 -25.53 5.52 -12.47
C ILE A 574 -25.18 6.31 -11.21
N LEU A 575 -25.82 7.46 -10.99
CA LEU A 575 -25.57 8.28 -9.80
C LEU A 575 -25.91 7.54 -8.50
N SER A 576 -26.97 6.74 -8.52
CA SER A 576 -27.42 5.92 -7.38
C SER A 576 -26.38 4.87 -7.02
N VAL A 577 -25.94 4.11 -8.03
CA VAL A 577 -24.95 3.05 -7.90
C VAL A 577 -23.62 3.61 -7.39
N LEU A 578 -23.12 4.70 -7.97
CA LEU A 578 -21.86 5.33 -7.54
C LEU A 578 -21.88 5.83 -6.09
N ASN A 579 -23.03 6.30 -5.61
CA ASN A 579 -23.20 6.76 -4.22
C ASN A 579 -23.62 5.64 -3.24
N SER A 580 -23.66 4.37 -3.66
CA SER A 580 -24.11 3.26 -2.82
C SER A 580 -23.01 2.71 -1.88
N PRO A 581 -23.39 2.13 -0.72
CA PRO A 581 -22.50 1.32 0.12
C PRO A 581 -21.75 0.22 -0.64
N LEU A 582 -22.45 -0.43 -1.58
CA LEU A 582 -21.90 -1.54 -2.37
C LEU A 582 -20.72 -1.09 -3.24
N ILE A 583 -20.89 0.01 -3.97
CA ILE A 583 -19.82 0.53 -4.82
C ILE A 583 -18.72 1.18 -4.00
N TRP A 584 -19.01 1.76 -2.83
CA TRP A 584 -17.94 2.19 -1.92
C TRP A 584 -17.06 1.00 -1.49
N SER A 585 -17.68 -0.13 -1.12
CA SER A 585 -16.98 -1.38 -0.80
C SER A 585 -16.16 -1.92 -1.99
N TRP A 586 -16.65 -1.77 -3.22
CA TRP A 586 -15.92 -2.12 -4.44
C TRP A 586 -14.72 -1.20 -4.67
N LEU A 587 -14.92 0.12 -4.62
CA LEU A 587 -13.88 1.14 -4.83
C LEU A 587 -12.75 0.98 -3.82
N TRP A 588 -13.07 0.71 -2.57
CA TRP A 588 -12.09 0.44 -1.53
C TRP A 588 -11.14 -0.72 -1.92
N ARG A 589 -11.68 -1.80 -2.49
CA ARG A 589 -10.90 -3.01 -2.82
C ARG A 589 -10.18 -2.96 -4.17
N ASN A 590 -10.59 -2.06 -5.06
CA ASN A 590 -10.15 -2.02 -6.45
C ASN A 590 -9.42 -0.72 -6.83
N THR A 591 -9.19 0.19 -5.88
CA THR A 591 -8.44 1.44 -6.12
C THR A 591 -7.16 1.48 -5.29
N ILE A 592 -6.24 2.37 -5.66
CA ILE A 592 -5.03 2.63 -4.84
C ILE A 592 -5.41 3.52 -3.65
N HIS A 593 -4.87 3.16 -2.49
CA HIS A 593 -4.97 3.95 -1.28
C HIS A 593 -3.75 4.87 -1.16
N GLY A 594 -4.01 6.16 -0.93
CA GLY A 594 -3.00 7.13 -0.55
C GLY A 594 -2.84 7.23 0.97
N LYS A 595 -2.16 8.28 1.41
CA LYS A 595 -2.00 8.61 2.83
C LYS A 595 -3.36 8.72 3.54
N ASP A 596 -3.45 8.21 4.77
CA ASP A 596 -4.67 8.20 5.59
C ASP A 596 -5.87 7.49 4.93
N GLU A 597 -5.56 6.47 4.11
CA GLU A 597 -6.50 5.63 3.36
C GLU A 597 -7.43 6.44 2.44
N VAL A 598 -6.93 7.53 1.86
CA VAL A 598 -7.67 8.25 0.81
C VAL A 598 -7.69 7.43 -0.48
N LEU A 599 -8.86 7.23 -1.08
CA LEU A 599 -8.96 6.50 -2.35
C LEU A 599 -8.56 7.40 -3.52
N ARG A 600 -7.92 6.80 -4.54
CA ARG A 600 -7.62 7.43 -5.83
C ARG A 600 -8.61 6.99 -6.89
N LEU A 601 -9.58 7.83 -7.21
CA LEU A 601 -10.65 7.58 -8.18
C LEU A 601 -10.30 8.00 -9.61
N LYS A 602 -9.09 7.66 -10.05
CA LYS A 602 -8.65 7.87 -11.44
C LYS A 602 -9.49 7.06 -12.43
N ASN A 603 -9.55 7.54 -13.66
CA ASN A 603 -10.21 6.88 -14.80
C ASN A 603 -9.98 5.37 -14.90
N ILE A 604 -8.74 4.90 -14.72
CA ILE A 604 -8.42 3.46 -14.82
C ILE A 604 -9.20 2.58 -13.82
N TYR A 605 -9.61 3.15 -12.68
CA TYR A 605 -10.40 2.46 -11.66
C TYR A 605 -11.89 2.73 -11.81
N THR A 606 -12.27 3.94 -12.22
CA THR A 606 -13.68 4.33 -12.34
C THR A 606 -14.32 3.82 -13.62
N GLU A 607 -13.57 3.70 -14.71
CA GLU A 607 -14.02 3.12 -15.99
C GLU A 607 -14.52 1.68 -15.85
N ILE A 608 -13.95 0.93 -14.90
CA ILE A 608 -14.23 -0.49 -14.68
C ILE A 608 -15.21 -0.75 -13.53
N ILE A 609 -15.81 0.30 -12.95
CA ILE A 609 -16.85 0.12 -11.92
C ILE A 609 -17.99 -0.70 -12.55
N PRO A 610 -18.34 -1.86 -11.98
CA PRO A 610 -19.40 -2.69 -12.52
C PRO A 610 -20.75 -2.06 -12.17
N ILE A 611 -21.56 -1.70 -13.16
CA ILE A 611 -22.91 -1.15 -13.03
C ILE A 611 -23.92 -2.23 -13.42
N ALA A 612 -24.66 -2.76 -12.44
CA ALA A 612 -25.72 -3.74 -12.72
C ALA A 612 -26.86 -3.06 -13.51
N PRO A 613 -27.36 -3.66 -14.61
CA PRO A 613 -28.55 -3.15 -15.29
C PRO A 613 -29.78 -3.22 -14.38
N PRO A 614 -30.53 -2.13 -14.18
CA PRO A 614 -31.74 -2.16 -13.37
C PRO A 614 -32.92 -2.72 -14.17
N THR A 615 -33.91 -3.29 -13.47
CA THR A 615 -35.23 -3.55 -14.07
C THR A 615 -36.02 -2.25 -14.21
N ASP A 616 -37.05 -2.25 -15.07
CA ASP A 616 -37.92 -1.07 -15.25
C ASP A 616 -38.59 -0.65 -13.93
N GLN A 617 -38.95 -1.61 -13.07
CA GLN A 617 -39.53 -1.34 -11.76
C GLN A 617 -38.53 -0.65 -10.83
N ILE A 618 -37.27 -1.13 -10.78
CA ILE A 618 -36.22 -0.49 -9.97
C ILE A 618 -35.96 0.93 -10.49
N ARG A 619 -35.86 1.11 -11.81
CA ARG A 619 -35.64 2.42 -12.42
C ARG A 619 -36.74 3.42 -12.07
N ALA A 620 -38.01 3.00 -12.18
CA ALA A 620 -39.18 3.83 -11.85
C ALA A 620 -39.20 4.26 -10.37
N GLU A 621 -38.65 3.46 -9.46
CA GLU A 621 -38.56 3.81 -8.04
C GLU A 621 -37.35 4.71 -7.73
N VAL A 622 -36.23 4.51 -8.41
CA VAL A 622 -34.97 5.25 -8.17
C VAL A 622 -35.08 6.71 -8.60
N GLU A 623 -35.69 6.99 -9.75
CA GLU A 623 -35.78 8.35 -10.31
C GLU A 623 -36.36 9.41 -9.35
N PRO A 624 -37.53 9.20 -8.71
CA PRO A 624 -38.08 10.16 -7.76
C PRO A 624 -37.22 10.26 -6.48
N ILE A 625 -36.61 9.15 -6.03
CA ILE A 625 -35.72 9.14 -4.86
C ILE A 625 -34.51 10.04 -5.10
N VAL A 626 -33.80 9.84 -6.22
CA VAL A 626 -32.61 10.63 -6.58
C VAL A 626 -32.96 12.09 -6.76
N SER A 627 -34.08 12.38 -7.43
CA SER A 627 -34.55 13.75 -7.62
C SER A 627 -34.79 14.45 -6.28
N ARG A 628 -35.42 13.75 -5.33
CA ARG A 628 -35.66 14.27 -3.97
C ARG A 628 -34.37 14.44 -3.17
N LEU A 629 -33.40 13.55 -3.30
CA LEU A 629 -32.08 13.67 -2.66
C LEU A 629 -31.30 14.88 -3.17
N ILE A 630 -31.33 15.13 -4.48
CA ILE A 630 -30.72 16.33 -5.09
C ILE A 630 -31.42 17.59 -4.57
N GLU A 631 -32.75 17.60 -4.54
CA GLU A 631 -33.54 18.73 -4.02
C GLU A 631 -33.22 19.04 -2.55
N ILE A 632 -33.26 18.03 -1.67
CA ILE A 632 -32.90 18.16 -0.25
C ILE A 632 -31.48 18.74 -0.11
N THR A 633 -30.54 18.23 -0.90
CA THR A 633 -29.14 18.69 -0.89
C THR A 633 -29.05 20.16 -1.24
N LYS A 634 -29.68 20.59 -2.35
CA LYS A 634 -29.68 21.99 -2.79
C LYS A 634 -30.35 22.93 -1.78
N ILE A 635 -31.51 22.55 -1.24
CA ILE A 635 -32.23 23.36 -0.24
C ILE A 635 -31.39 23.53 1.02
N ASN A 636 -30.76 22.46 1.51
CA ASN A 636 -29.91 22.52 2.69
C ASN A 636 -28.65 23.36 2.44
N GLN A 637 -28.01 23.24 1.28
CA GLN A 637 -26.86 24.08 0.89
C GLN A 637 -27.24 25.56 0.88
N ALA A 638 -28.34 25.92 0.23
CA ALA A 638 -28.82 27.31 0.18
C ALA A 638 -29.13 27.84 1.60
N THR A 639 -29.83 27.06 2.41
CA THR A 639 -30.17 27.46 3.79
C THR A 639 -28.91 27.63 4.65
N HIS A 640 -27.93 26.74 4.51
CA HIS A 640 -26.65 26.89 5.20
C HIS A 640 -25.95 28.17 4.78
N GLN A 641 -25.84 28.44 3.47
CA GLN A 641 -25.20 29.64 2.96
C GLN A 641 -25.84 30.92 3.49
N ASP A 642 -27.17 30.99 3.53
CA ASP A 642 -27.92 32.13 4.06
C ASP A 642 -27.59 32.39 5.55
N VAL A 643 -27.63 31.33 6.38
CA VAL A 643 -27.32 31.44 7.82
C VAL A 643 -25.86 31.81 8.05
N LEU A 644 -24.92 31.20 7.31
CA LEU A 644 -23.50 31.47 7.43
C LEU A 644 -23.16 32.89 6.99
N GLN A 645 -23.73 33.36 5.89
CA GLN A 645 -23.56 34.74 5.42
C GLN A 645 -24.13 35.74 6.43
N TRP A 646 -25.33 35.47 6.96
CA TRP A 646 -25.93 36.28 8.02
C TRP A 646 -25.02 36.35 9.26
N LEU A 647 -24.44 35.22 9.70
CA LEU A 647 -23.50 35.19 10.83
C LEU A 647 -22.24 36.03 10.56
N GLN A 648 -21.64 35.90 9.37
CA GLN A 648 -20.44 36.65 9.00
C GLN A 648 -20.72 38.15 8.95
N LEU A 649 -21.82 38.57 8.34
CA LEU A 649 -22.18 39.98 8.20
C LEU A 649 -22.57 40.60 9.55
N THR A 650 -23.41 39.90 10.32
CA THR A 650 -23.96 40.41 11.60
C THR A 650 -22.89 40.47 12.69
N TYR A 651 -22.07 39.42 12.81
CA TYR A 651 -21.11 39.28 13.91
C TYR A 651 -19.65 39.49 13.49
N LYS A 652 -19.38 39.85 12.22
CA LYS A 652 -18.04 40.13 11.68
C LYS A 652 -17.06 38.97 11.92
N ILE A 653 -17.55 37.74 11.79
CA ILE A 653 -16.73 36.53 11.92
C ILE A 653 -15.93 36.35 10.63
N GLU A 654 -14.60 36.49 10.72
CA GLU A 654 -13.73 36.34 9.54
C GLU A 654 -13.66 34.90 9.02
N LYS A 655 -13.63 33.91 9.93
CA LYS A 655 -13.59 32.48 9.59
C LYS A 655 -14.57 31.71 10.47
N LEU A 656 -15.55 31.04 9.85
CA LEU A 656 -16.62 30.30 10.53
C LEU A 656 -16.16 28.93 11.05
N GLY A 657 -15.26 28.24 10.32
CA GLY A 657 -14.76 26.91 10.68
C GLY A 657 -15.81 25.79 10.54
N GLN A 658 -15.32 24.54 10.43
CA GLN A 658 -16.13 23.38 10.02
C GLN A 658 -17.35 23.10 10.90
N LYS A 659 -17.26 23.31 12.24
CA LYS A 659 -18.39 23.06 13.14
C LYS A 659 -19.56 24.02 12.92
N ILE A 660 -19.27 25.30 12.64
CA ILE A 660 -20.32 26.28 12.34
C ILE A 660 -20.89 26.03 10.95
N GLU A 661 -20.05 25.63 9.98
CA GLU A 661 -20.48 25.29 8.62
C GLU A 661 -21.53 24.15 8.61
N ASP A 662 -21.49 23.22 9.57
CA ASP A 662 -22.55 22.24 9.81
C ASP A 662 -23.35 22.50 11.11
N PHE A 663 -23.77 23.75 11.35
CA PHE A 663 -24.47 24.12 12.59
C PHE A 663 -25.68 23.24 12.94
N SER A 664 -26.36 22.69 11.93
CA SER A 664 -27.52 21.82 12.12
C SER A 664 -27.21 20.49 12.81
N SER A 665 -25.94 20.07 12.87
CA SER A 665 -25.49 18.89 13.60
C SER A 665 -25.14 19.16 15.06
N LEU A 666 -25.02 20.44 15.45
CA LEU A 666 -24.68 20.84 16.82
C LEU A 666 -25.93 20.96 17.68
N SER A 667 -25.80 20.84 18.99
CA SER A 667 -26.82 21.36 19.90
C SER A 667 -26.79 22.91 19.88
N PHE A 668 -27.91 23.53 20.28
CA PHE A 668 -27.97 24.99 20.39
C PHE A 668 -26.86 25.58 21.29
N GLN A 669 -26.51 24.90 22.38
CA GLN A 669 -25.44 25.34 23.28
C GLN A 669 -24.07 25.32 22.60
N GLU A 670 -23.74 24.22 21.94
CA GLU A 670 -22.47 24.08 21.20
C GLU A 670 -22.36 25.09 20.05
N PHE A 671 -23.47 25.34 19.34
CA PHE A 671 -23.50 26.35 18.27
C PHE A 671 -23.16 27.75 18.80
N VAL A 672 -23.76 28.15 19.92
CA VAL A 672 -23.47 29.44 20.57
C VAL A 672 -22.01 29.52 21.03
N GLU A 673 -21.47 28.45 21.62
CA GLU A 673 -20.07 28.41 22.04
C GLU A 673 -19.11 28.55 20.87
N GLU A 674 -19.36 27.85 19.77
CA GLU A 674 -18.53 27.92 18.57
C GLU A 674 -18.57 29.32 17.93
N ILE A 675 -19.73 29.98 17.93
CA ILE A 675 -19.87 31.39 17.51
C ILE A 675 -19.01 32.29 18.41
N ARG A 676 -19.16 32.21 19.73
CA ARG A 676 -18.42 33.06 20.68
C ARG A 676 -16.90 32.93 20.52
N LYS A 677 -16.40 31.71 20.27
CA LYS A 677 -14.96 31.45 20.04
C LYS A 677 -14.40 32.19 18.83
N ARG A 678 -15.24 32.50 17.83
CA ARG A 678 -14.82 33.05 16.53
C ARG A 678 -15.22 34.50 16.31
N MET A 679 -16.00 35.06 17.22
CA MET A 679 -16.29 36.49 17.23
C MET A 679 -15.01 37.31 17.48
N PRO A 680 -14.91 38.53 16.94
CA PRO A 680 -13.82 39.44 17.24
C PRO A 680 -13.69 39.67 18.74
N LYS A 681 -12.45 39.73 19.25
CA LYS A 681 -12.20 40.04 20.66
C LYS A 681 -12.67 41.46 20.95
N THR A 682 -13.64 41.61 21.84
CA THR A 682 -14.13 42.92 22.31
C THR A 682 -13.80 43.13 23.78
N LYS A 683 -13.96 44.37 24.29
CA LYS A 683 -13.81 44.68 25.72
C LYS A 683 -14.97 44.14 26.59
N SER A 684 -16.04 43.61 25.98
CA SER A 684 -17.19 43.02 26.66
C SER A 684 -16.85 41.60 27.14
N SER A 685 -17.33 41.23 28.34
CA SER A 685 -17.24 39.86 28.84
C SER A 685 -18.13 38.87 28.08
N ASP A 686 -19.19 39.34 27.39
CA ASP A 686 -19.97 38.57 26.42
C ASP A 686 -20.14 39.39 25.13
N PRO A 687 -19.34 39.12 24.08
CA PRO A 687 -19.43 39.83 22.80
C PRO A 687 -20.77 39.62 22.07
N LEU A 688 -21.48 38.52 22.34
CA LEU A 688 -22.75 38.19 21.70
C LEU A 688 -23.93 38.94 22.36
N GLY A 689 -23.87 39.08 23.67
CA GLY A 689 -24.90 39.75 24.49
C GLY A 689 -26.27 39.08 24.44
N VAL A 690 -27.24 39.63 25.17
CA VAL A 690 -28.59 39.05 25.29
C VAL A 690 -29.37 39.14 23.98
N ALA A 691 -29.28 40.27 23.28
CA ALA A 691 -29.97 40.48 22.01
C ALA A 691 -29.40 39.58 20.90
N GLY A 692 -28.07 39.43 20.82
CA GLY A 692 -27.43 38.52 19.87
C GLY A 692 -27.75 37.07 20.18
N LEU A 693 -27.74 36.66 21.46
CA LEU A 693 -28.15 35.31 21.86
C LEU A 693 -29.60 35.00 21.49
N LYS A 694 -30.50 35.99 21.62
CA LYS A 694 -31.89 35.86 21.18
C LYS A 694 -31.99 35.66 19.67
N ALA A 695 -31.31 36.49 18.87
CA ALA A 695 -31.31 36.38 17.41
C ALA A 695 -30.71 35.06 16.91
N VAL A 696 -29.59 34.60 17.51
CA VAL A 696 -28.99 33.29 17.22
C VAL A 696 -29.95 32.15 17.58
N ARG A 697 -30.69 32.26 18.69
CA ARG A 697 -31.69 31.26 19.09
C ARG A 697 -32.85 31.19 18.12
N GLU A 698 -33.39 32.34 17.73
CA GLU A 698 -34.50 32.42 16.77
C GLU A 698 -34.08 31.82 15.43
N THR A 699 -32.92 32.23 14.90
CA THR A 699 -32.34 31.69 13.66
C THR A 699 -32.10 30.18 13.76
N TYR A 700 -31.47 29.72 14.84
CA TYR A 700 -31.21 28.28 15.02
C TYR A 700 -32.51 27.48 15.06
N ASN A 701 -33.52 27.94 15.80
CA ASN A 701 -34.81 27.24 15.91
C ASN A 701 -35.63 27.29 14.61
N GLU A 702 -35.45 28.33 13.79
CA GLU A 702 -36.11 28.46 12.49
C GLU A 702 -35.48 27.52 11.45
N TYR A 703 -34.15 27.48 11.36
CA TYR A 703 -33.46 26.80 10.26
C TYR A 703 -32.94 25.40 10.59
N ALA A 704 -32.47 25.14 11.82
CA ALA A 704 -31.87 23.84 12.16
C ALA A 704 -32.87 22.68 12.13
N PRO A 705 -34.07 22.76 12.75
CA PRO A 705 -35.02 21.63 12.76
C PRO A 705 -35.50 21.19 11.36
N PRO A 706 -35.83 22.10 10.41
CA PRO A 706 -36.14 21.71 9.04
C PRO A 706 -34.97 21.00 8.34
N ILE A 707 -33.73 21.47 8.52
CA ILE A 707 -32.54 20.80 7.97
C ILE A 707 -32.40 19.40 8.56
N GLN A 708 -32.52 19.25 9.88
CA GLN A 708 -32.44 17.96 10.58
C GLN A 708 -33.52 16.99 10.07
N SER A 709 -34.75 17.47 9.89
CA SER A 709 -35.86 16.69 9.33
C SER A 709 -35.55 16.20 7.91
N ARG A 710 -35.07 17.09 7.04
CA ARG A 710 -34.65 16.74 5.67
C ARG A 710 -33.44 15.80 5.63
N LYS A 711 -32.48 15.94 6.55
CA LYS A 711 -31.35 15.00 6.71
C LYS A 711 -31.85 13.59 7.09
N ALA A 712 -32.82 13.50 8.00
CA ALA A 712 -33.45 12.22 8.35
C ALA A 712 -34.26 11.62 7.19
N GLU A 713 -34.96 12.45 6.40
CA GLU A 713 -35.61 12.02 5.16
C GLU A 713 -34.60 11.49 4.15
N ALA A 714 -33.53 12.23 3.88
CA ALA A 714 -32.46 11.83 2.98
C ALA A 714 -31.84 10.50 3.39
N LEU A 715 -31.55 10.30 4.68
CA LEU A 715 -30.99 9.03 5.16
C LEU A 715 -31.93 7.83 4.88
N ARG A 716 -33.24 7.97 5.11
CA ARG A 716 -34.23 6.92 4.79
C ARG A 716 -34.26 6.61 3.29
N LEU A 717 -34.20 7.65 2.46
CA LEU A 717 -34.16 7.52 1.00
C LEU A 717 -32.86 6.85 0.53
N GLU A 718 -31.71 7.18 1.13
CA GLU A 718 -30.41 6.56 0.83
C GLU A 718 -30.39 5.08 1.23
N HIS A 719 -31.01 4.71 2.35
CA HIS A 719 -31.20 3.30 2.71
C HIS A 719 -32.03 2.55 1.68
N ARG A 720 -33.18 3.10 1.29
CA ARG A 720 -34.03 2.48 0.26
C ARG A 720 -33.30 2.33 -1.07
N LEU A 721 -32.54 3.35 -1.47
CA LEU A 721 -31.72 3.32 -2.66
C LEU A 721 -30.62 2.27 -2.58
N SER A 722 -29.99 2.10 -1.41
CA SER A 722 -29.04 1.01 -1.17
C SER A 722 -29.69 -0.36 -1.34
N ASP A 723 -30.92 -0.57 -0.87
CA ASP A 723 -31.64 -1.84 -1.02
C ASP A 723 -31.93 -2.14 -2.50
N LEU A 724 -32.37 -1.13 -3.25
CA LEU A 724 -32.63 -1.26 -4.70
C LEU A 724 -31.36 -1.56 -5.48
N VAL A 725 -30.24 -0.94 -5.10
CA VAL A 725 -28.91 -1.29 -5.65
C VAL A 725 -28.61 -2.74 -5.33
N ASN A 726 -28.67 -3.18 -4.06
CA ASN A 726 -28.39 -4.57 -3.69
C ASN A 726 -29.27 -5.58 -4.46
N GLN A 727 -30.55 -5.26 -4.68
CA GLN A 727 -31.47 -6.07 -5.48
C GLN A 727 -31.04 -6.17 -6.95
N ALA A 728 -30.61 -5.07 -7.58
CA ALA A 728 -30.14 -5.09 -8.97
C ALA A 728 -28.87 -5.95 -9.15
N TYR A 729 -28.00 -6.01 -8.13
CA TYR A 729 -26.84 -6.91 -8.13
C TYR A 729 -27.19 -8.36 -7.71
N GLY A 730 -28.45 -8.61 -7.38
CA GLY A 730 -28.94 -9.93 -6.95
C GLY A 730 -28.29 -10.41 -5.65
N LEU A 731 -27.98 -9.50 -4.72
CA LEU A 731 -27.33 -9.87 -3.47
C LEU A 731 -28.29 -10.57 -2.50
N THR A 732 -27.82 -11.64 -1.86
CA THR A 732 -28.56 -12.32 -0.79
C THR A 732 -28.42 -11.58 0.54
N PRO A 733 -29.30 -11.82 1.52
CA PRO A 733 -29.16 -11.25 2.86
C PRO A 733 -27.80 -11.56 3.52
N GLU A 734 -27.25 -12.75 3.29
CA GLU A 734 -25.95 -13.18 3.81
C GLU A 734 -24.80 -12.41 3.16
N GLU A 735 -24.87 -12.16 1.85
CA GLU A 735 -23.88 -11.35 1.14
C GLU A 735 -23.93 -9.89 1.56
N ILE A 736 -25.13 -9.35 1.80
CA ILE A 736 -25.31 -7.98 2.34
C ILE A 736 -24.73 -7.90 3.75
N ASP A 737 -24.99 -8.89 4.61
CA ASP A 737 -24.42 -8.97 5.95
C ASP A 737 -22.88 -9.09 5.91
N LEU A 738 -22.33 -9.91 5.01
CA LEU A 738 -20.89 -10.03 4.78
C LEU A 738 -20.27 -8.70 4.34
N MET A 739 -20.89 -7.99 3.39
CA MET A 739 -20.45 -6.67 2.95
C MET A 739 -20.39 -5.70 4.13
N TRP A 740 -21.38 -5.71 5.02
CA TRP A 740 -21.40 -4.82 6.18
C TRP A 740 -20.42 -5.23 7.29
N LYS A 741 -20.23 -6.54 7.53
CA LYS A 741 -19.23 -7.06 8.48
C LYS A 741 -17.80 -6.75 8.04
N THR A 742 -17.58 -6.67 6.73
CA THR A 742 -16.29 -6.35 6.10
C THR A 742 -16.30 -4.95 5.49
N ALA A 743 -17.17 -4.08 5.99
CA ALA A 743 -17.33 -2.73 5.48
C ALA A 743 -16.04 -1.93 5.70
N PRO A 744 -15.53 -1.25 4.67
CA PRO A 744 -14.40 -0.37 4.86
C PRO A 744 -14.77 0.85 5.71
N PRO A 745 -13.78 1.59 6.23
CA PRO A 745 -14.00 2.89 6.83
C PRO A 745 -14.82 3.83 5.93
N ARG A 746 -15.51 4.79 6.57
CA ARG A 746 -16.17 5.93 5.91
C ARG A 746 -17.26 5.50 4.91
N MET A 747 -18.00 4.43 5.23
CA MET A 747 -19.21 4.03 4.51
C MET A 747 -20.17 5.22 4.31
N PRO A 748 -20.81 5.34 3.14
CA PRO A 748 -21.61 6.52 2.80
C PRO A 748 -22.88 6.67 3.64
N ILE A 749 -23.38 5.57 4.22
CA ILE A 749 -24.44 5.53 5.22
C ILE A 749 -24.09 4.46 6.27
N ALA A 750 -24.65 4.58 7.47
CA ALA A 750 -24.52 3.54 8.50
C ALA A 750 -25.36 2.31 8.12
N ARG A 751 -25.05 1.14 8.71
CA ARG A 751 -25.92 -0.04 8.60
C ARG A 751 -27.24 0.25 9.34
N GLN A 752 -28.36 -0.08 8.71
CA GLN A 752 -29.65 -0.10 9.40
C GLN A 752 -29.65 -1.32 10.33
N ILE A 753 -29.65 -1.07 11.65
CA ILE A 753 -29.67 -2.11 12.70
C ILE A 753 -31.06 -2.71 12.80
#